data_AF-M1WSR2-F1
#
_entry.id   AF-M1WSR2-F1
#
_cell.length_a   1.000
_cell.length_b   1.000
_cell.length_c   1.000
_cell.angle_alpha   90.00
_cell.angle_beta   90.00
_cell.angle_gamma   90.00
#
_symmetry.space_group_name_H-M   'P 1'
#
loop_
_entity.id
_entity.type
_entity.pdbx_description
1 polymer ?
#
loop_
_entity_poly.entity_id
_entity_poly.type
_entity_poly.pdbx_seq_one_letter_code
_entity_poly.pdbx_strand_id
1 'polypeptide(L)'
;MLVSLNWLREFVPYEGDIQVLGDKLTMLGLELEGIEDPFDSIKDIVVGHVVDCEKHPEAEKLSVCTVDVGGPETVTIVCGAPNVGKGQKVPVATVGTFMPDGMKIKKAKLRGIKSMGMICSERELGFSEDHDGIWILDDAFQVGEKLVDALNLERVVFDFDITPNRADCLSILGFARETALAFDLPLALPPLNLVEGGGNAADEIRILIDDPELCPLYNARILHGVETRKAPDWMRFKLLSLGQRPISNIVDCTNYIMFELGQPLHSFDLDLIEDATIRVAPATDGMKLTTLDNTERLLTANDLLIWDGKKPVGLAGVMGGANSEMHSGSRNVLLEAAVFRPGTIRKTARRLALPSDASYRFERGVDQVMNRFCIDRAAQLMAETSGGTVVSGVVSNEPKPWVDRQHGYRHDKCMSLLGLDLEPEFAKKVFTLEGCVVDDSDPANWTVSSPSHRLDLEREVDLYEEVGRVFGLDQIPAVLPKISKSLNTAQAGGTQYAFLRTVKLWGAGVGLNEAINYSFVGDDDLDRLFLPTEGRVNIANPLSEDQNVLRTDLAPGLLNTLKHNLAQGNFHIRLFEVAKQFLADKTSETETREHNRLGLLLYGPRHASEWPWPTGDVDFLDLKGHVEHLVENHLKLQAPDFSLAEDHAYLEPCVKVSVGETSIGIMGKIKKDIAGFYHAKKDVWLADLDLDTMREMVDTQAIKFAPLPVFPPSRRDVTVIGPATLPAQAIHQAILDAGVSILESVELVTEFIPEGQSEDGSEERNLSFRLTYRHPTKTLKDKQVDKEHKKVLASLEKLLPIRF
;
A
#
# COMPACT_ATOMS: atom_id res chain seq x y z
N MET A 1 7.34 -12.78 9.49
CA MET A 1 7.78 -14.20 9.51
C MET A 1 8.36 -14.42 10.89
N LEU A 2 7.74 -15.32 11.64
CA LEU A 2 8.11 -15.57 13.03
C LEU A 2 9.29 -16.55 13.11
N VAL A 3 10.29 -16.24 13.94
CA VAL A 3 11.51 -17.03 14.11
C VAL A 3 11.76 -17.26 15.59
N SER A 4 11.66 -18.52 16.01
CA SER A 4 11.98 -18.96 17.37
C SER A 4 13.50 -19.00 17.59
N LEU A 5 13.99 -18.34 18.64
CA LEU A 5 15.42 -18.32 18.97
C LEU A 5 15.94 -19.70 19.39
N ASN A 6 15.18 -20.45 20.18
CA ASN A 6 15.57 -21.80 20.61
C ASN A 6 15.65 -22.74 19.41
N TRP A 7 14.70 -22.65 18.48
CA TRP A 7 14.71 -23.46 17.27
C TRP A 7 15.84 -23.05 16.32
N LEU A 8 16.10 -21.75 16.17
CA LEU A 8 17.27 -21.24 15.44
C LEU A 8 18.58 -21.81 16.01
N ARG A 9 18.70 -21.89 17.34
CA ARG A 9 19.86 -22.43 18.05
C ARG A 9 20.13 -23.91 17.81
N GLU A 10 19.13 -24.68 17.38
CA GLU A 10 19.32 -26.07 16.97
C GLU A 10 20.14 -26.18 15.67
N PHE A 11 20.15 -25.13 14.84
CA PHE A 11 20.90 -25.06 13.59
C PHE A 11 22.23 -24.33 13.73
N VAL A 12 22.26 -23.23 14.50
CA VAL A 12 23.44 -22.36 14.67
C VAL A 12 23.63 -22.02 16.14
N PRO A 13 24.80 -22.28 16.73
CA PRO A 13 25.04 -22.11 18.17
C PRO A 13 25.25 -20.62 18.54
N TYR A 14 24.23 -19.79 18.37
CA TYR A 14 24.27 -18.37 18.73
C TYR A 14 24.02 -18.16 20.22
N GLU A 15 25.05 -17.69 20.94
CA GLU A 15 25.01 -17.39 22.38
C GLU A 15 25.03 -15.88 22.70
N GLY A 16 24.94 -15.03 21.67
CA GLY A 16 25.00 -13.58 21.83
C GLY A 16 23.70 -12.93 22.32
N ASP A 17 23.69 -11.60 22.33
CA ASP A 17 22.55 -10.79 22.74
C ASP A 17 21.42 -10.79 21.68
N ILE A 18 20.17 -10.89 22.14
CA ILE A 18 18.98 -11.03 21.29
C ILE A 18 18.82 -9.81 20.38
N GLN A 19 19.00 -8.59 20.91
CA GLN A 19 18.85 -7.37 20.13
C GLN A 19 19.96 -7.27 19.08
N VAL A 20 21.19 -7.65 19.43
CA VAL A 20 22.32 -7.65 18.49
C VAL A 20 22.09 -8.60 17.31
N LEU A 21 21.48 -9.76 17.54
CA LEU A 21 21.08 -10.66 16.46
C LEU A 21 20.06 -10.00 15.52
N GLY A 22 19.01 -9.42 16.10
CA GLY A 22 17.95 -8.71 15.37
C GLY A 22 18.46 -7.55 14.52
N ASP A 23 19.28 -6.68 15.12
CA ASP A 23 19.88 -5.52 14.46
C ASP A 23 20.78 -5.96 13.30
N LYS A 24 21.60 -7.01 13.52
CA LYS A 24 22.53 -7.49 12.49
C LYS A 24 21.80 -8.11 11.30
N LEU A 25 20.75 -8.89 11.54
CA LEU A 25 19.91 -9.45 10.48
C LEU A 25 19.13 -8.36 9.72
N THR A 26 18.68 -7.31 10.43
CA THR A 26 18.08 -6.11 9.80
C THR A 26 19.06 -5.44 8.85
N MET A 27 20.31 -5.25 9.27
CA MET A 27 21.35 -4.69 8.42
C MET A 27 21.73 -5.58 7.22
N LEU A 28 21.38 -6.87 7.25
CA LEU A 28 21.51 -7.80 6.12
C LEU A 28 20.28 -7.82 5.19
N GLY A 29 19.26 -7.01 5.48
CA GLY A 29 18.06 -6.87 4.65
C GLY A 29 16.84 -7.64 5.15
N LEU A 30 16.85 -8.15 6.39
CA LEU A 30 15.72 -8.83 7.03
C LEU A 30 15.16 -7.94 8.15
N GLU A 31 14.17 -7.11 7.83
CA GLU A 31 13.66 -6.08 8.74
C GLU A 31 12.98 -6.68 9.97
N LEU A 32 13.53 -6.44 11.17
CA LEU A 32 12.92 -6.85 12.42
C LEU A 32 11.81 -5.87 12.81
N GLU A 33 10.56 -6.32 12.83
CA GLU A 33 9.42 -5.55 13.30
C GLU A 33 9.30 -5.57 14.83
N GLY A 34 9.63 -6.71 15.46
CA GLY A 34 9.47 -6.87 16.89
C GLY A 34 10.05 -8.17 17.45
N ILE A 35 10.16 -8.22 18.78
CA ILE A 35 10.54 -9.41 19.54
C ILE A 35 9.44 -9.66 20.57
N GLU A 36 8.83 -10.83 20.52
CA GLU A 36 7.67 -11.17 21.33
C GLU A 36 7.90 -12.44 22.16
N ASP A 37 7.19 -12.51 23.29
CA ASP A 37 7.07 -13.71 24.10
C ASP A 37 5.66 -14.29 23.90
N PRO A 38 5.51 -15.33 23.05
CA PRO A 38 4.19 -15.86 22.68
C PRO A 38 3.46 -16.49 23.87
N PHE A 39 4.16 -16.79 24.97
CA PHE A 39 3.60 -17.42 26.16
C PHE A 39 3.66 -16.52 27.40
N ASP A 40 3.82 -15.19 27.25
CA ASP A 40 3.86 -14.25 28.39
C ASP A 40 2.61 -14.35 29.27
N SER A 41 1.44 -14.61 28.65
CA SER A 41 0.14 -14.71 29.32
C SER A 41 0.03 -15.88 30.31
N ILE A 42 0.92 -16.87 30.24
CA ILE A 42 0.92 -18.06 31.10
C ILE A 42 2.21 -18.21 31.92
N LYS A 43 3.08 -17.18 31.95
CA LYS A 43 4.38 -17.21 32.63
C LYS A 43 4.33 -17.48 34.15
N ASP A 44 3.17 -17.25 34.76
CA ASP A 44 2.93 -17.40 36.19
C ASP A 44 2.18 -18.71 36.54
N ILE A 45 1.92 -19.56 35.55
CA ILE A 45 1.35 -20.90 35.75
C ILE A 45 2.44 -21.83 36.25
N VAL A 46 2.13 -22.64 37.26
CA VAL A 46 3.07 -23.59 37.87
C VAL A 46 2.59 -25.04 37.73
N VAL A 47 3.52 -25.98 37.78
CA VAL A 47 3.20 -27.41 37.86
C VAL A 47 2.75 -27.74 39.28
N GLY A 48 1.54 -28.25 39.43
CA GLY A 48 1.00 -28.74 40.69
C GLY A 48 0.82 -30.26 40.72
N HIS A 49 0.70 -30.84 41.90
CA HIS A 49 0.42 -32.26 42.13
C HIS A 49 -0.82 -32.42 43.01
N VAL A 50 -1.82 -33.15 42.51
CA VAL A 50 -3.07 -33.43 43.23
C VAL A 50 -2.83 -34.51 44.28
N VAL A 51 -2.48 -34.09 45.51
CA VAL A 51 -2.21 -34.99 46.65
C VAL A 51 -3.45 -35.78 47.06
N ASP A 52 -4.61 -35.15 47.00
CA ASP A 52 -5.89 -35.80 47.33
C ASP A 52 -7.05 -35.18 46.53
N CYS A 53 -8.07 -35.98 46.22
CA CYS A 53 -9.24 -35.56 45.44
C CYS A 53 -10.50 -36.24 46.00
N GLU A 54 -11.37 -35.45 46.63
CA GLU A 54 -12.64 -35.92 47.20
C GLU A 54 -13.83 -35.29 46.48
N LYS A 55 -14.99 -35.96 46.47
CA LYS A 55 -16.22 -35.38 45.93
C LYS A 55 -16.68 -34.20 46.78
N HIS A 56 -17.12 -33.12 46.14
CA HIS A 56 -17.60 -31.95 46.84
C HIS A 56 -18.92 -32.26 47.60
N PRO A 57 -19.00 -31.97 48.92
CA PRO A 57 -20.11 -32.39 49.78
C PRO A 57 -21.47 -31.80 49.38
N GLU A 58 -21.47 -30.60 48.79
CA GLU A 58 -22.69 -29.88 48.37
C GLU A 58 -22.86 -29.77 46.83
N ALA A 59 -22.03 -30.45 46.03
CA ALA A 59 -22.09 -30.32 44.56
C ALA A 59 -21.64 -31.59 43.84
N GLU A 60 -22.57 -32.25 43.15
CA GLU A 60 -22.34 -33.56 42.51
C GLU A 60 -21.28 -33.54 41.39
N LYS A 61 -21.10 -32.39 40.72
CA LYS A 61 -20.18 -32.21 39.59
C LYS A 61 -18.84 -31.55 39.95
N LEU A 62 -18.57 -31.33 41.24
CA LEU A 62 -17.33 -30.69 41.69
C LEU A 62 -16.52 -31.65 42.56
N SER A 63 -15.20 -31.50 42.49
CA SER A 63 -14.23 -32.19 43.33
C SER A 63 -13.44 -31.16 44.15
N VAL A 64 -13.08 -31.53 45.37
CA VAL A 64 -12.24 -30.75 46.27
C VAL A 64 -10.86 -31.39 46.23
N CYS A 65 -9.90 -30.68 45.65
CA CYS A 65 -8.54 -31.16 45.45
C CYS A 65 -7.61 -30.51 46.46
N THR A 66 -6.78 -31.31 47.13
CA THR A 66 -5.61 -30.82 47.87
C THR A 66 -4.42 -30.87 46.93
N VAL A 67 -3.89 -29.72 46.56
CA VAL A 67 -2.87 -29.60 45.50
C VAL A 67 -1.58 -29.03 46.09
N ASP A 68 -0.48 -29.73 45.88
CA ASP A 68 0.86 -29.22 46.13
C ASP A 68 1.32 -28.38 44.92
N VAL A 69 1.77 -27.15 45.18
CA VAL A 69 2.27 -26.22 44.15
C VAL A 69 3.72 -25.81 44.43
N GLY A 70 4.45 -26.60 45.23
CA GLY A 70 5.86 -26.35 45.60
C GLY A 70 6.04 -25.32 46.72
N GLY A 71 4.94 -24.90 47.36
CA GLY A 71 4.96 -24.03 48.53
C GLY A 71 5.15 -24.77 49.85
N PRO A 72 5.25 -24.05 50.99
CA PRO A 72 5.40 -24.67 52.31
C PRO A 72 4.15 -25.44 52.78
N GLU A 73 2.97 -25.15 52.20
CA GLU A 73 1.69 -25.80 52.50
C GLU A 73 0.95 -26.11 51.20
N THR A 74 0.17 -27.19 51.21
CA THR A 74 -0.74 -27.52 50.11
C THR A 74 -1.94 -26.57 50.08
N VAL A 75 -2.50 -26.35 48.89
CA VAL A 75 -3.64 -25.47 48.67
C VAL A 75 -4.89 -26.28 48.32
N THR A 76 -6.05 -25.83 48.82
CA THR A 76 -7.34 -26.40 48.42
C THR A 76 -7.82 -25.74 47.14
N ILE A 77 -8.08 -26.52 46.09
CA ILE A 77 -8.62 -26.05 44.81
C ILE A 77 -9.88 -26.86 44.48
N VAL A 78 -10.98 -26.16 44.17
CA VAL A 78 -12.22 -26.81 43.72
C VAL A 78 -12.17 -26.91 42.20
N CYS A 79 -12.29 -28.13 41.66
CA CYS A 79 -12.22 -28.40 40.23
C CYS A 79 -13.52 -29.09 39.76
N GLY A 80 -14.04 -28.69 38.59
CA GLY A 80 -15.24 -29.29 37.99
C GLY A 80 -14.97 -30.24 36.83
N ALA A 81 -13.70 -30.45 36.47
CA ALA A 81 -13.36 -31.30 35.34
C ALA A 81 -13.55 -32.78 35.71
N PRO A 82 -14.18 -33.58 34.84
CA PRO A 82 -14.52 -34.97 35.15
C PRO A 82 -13.27 -35.88 35.24
N ASN A 83 -12.15 -35.46 34.65
CA ASN A 83 -10.90 -36.19 34.60
C ASN A 83 -9.92 -35.86 35.75
N VAL A 84 -10.30 -34.99 36.69
CA VAL A 84 -9.45 -34.66 37.86
C VAL A 84 -9.39 -35.81 38.86
N GLY A 85 -8.19 -36.20 39.26
CA GLY A 85 -7.95 -37.35 40.12
C GLY A 85 -6.70 -37.20 40.98
N LYS A 86 -6.68 -37.99 42.06
CA LYS A 86 -5.53 -38.09 42.97
C LYS A 86 -4.29 -38.62 42.24
N GLY A 87 -3.13 -38.04 42.52
CA GLY A 87 -1.83 -38.44 41.98
C GLY A 87 -1.44 -37.75 40.67
N GLN A 88 -2.32 -36.94 40.08
CA GLN A 88 -2.05 -36.28 38.80
C GLN A 88 -1.16 -35.05 38.96
N LYS A 89 -0.25 -34.83 38.01
CA LYS A 89 0.41 -33.54 37.80
C LYS A 89 -0.41 -32.70 36.84
N VAL A 90 -0.59 -31.42 37.16
CA VAL A 90 -1.53 -30.53 36.47
C VAL A 90 -1.01 -29.09 36.45
N PRO A 91 -1.33 -28.28 35.43
CA PRO A 91 -1.01 -26.86 35.46
C PRO A 91 -1.95 -26.13 36.43
N VAL A 92 -1.39 -25.28 37.27
CA VAL A 92 -2.12 -24.57 38.32
C VAL A 92 -1.88 -23.07 38.20
N ALA A 93 -2.97 -22.33 38.07
CA ALA A 93 -2.98 -20.88 38.25
C ALA A 93 -3.19 -20.56 39.74
N THR A 94 -2.16 -19.98 40.36
CA THR A 94 -2.21 -19.61 41.79
C THR A 94 -2.94 -18.28 41.99
N VAL A 95 -3.30 -17.97 43.24
CA VAL A 95 -3.96 -16.70 43.55
C VAL A 95 -3.06 -15.52 43.18
N GLY A 96 -3.55 -14.63 42.33
CA GLY A 96 -2.82 -13.47 41.84
C GLY A 96 -2.43 -13.57 40.37
N THR A 97 -2.36 -14.79 39.81
CA THR A 97 -2.09 -15.05 38.39
C THR A 97 -3.16 -14.41 37.50
N PHE A 98 -2.73 -13.84 36.37
CA PHE A 98 -3.62 -13.43 35.29
C PHE A 98 -3.67 -14.54 34.25
N MET A 99 -4.88 -14.89 33.81
CA MET A 99 -5.12 -15.86 32.74
C MET A 99 -5.09 -15.15 31.37
N PRO A 100 -4.90 -15.90 30.27
CA PRO A 100 -4.92 -15.35 28.90
C PRO A 100 -6.16 -14.53 28.52
N ASP A 101 -7.32 -14.83 29.12
CA ASP A 101 -8.58 -14.07 28.93
C ASP A 101 -8.66 -12.77 29.75
N GLY A 102 -7.59 -12.41 30.48
CA GLY A 102 -7.52 -11.27 31.38
C GLY A 102 -8.09 -11.53 32.78
N MET A 103 -8.61 -12.73 33.07
CA MET A 103 -9.14 -13.08 34.37
C MET A 103 -8.02 -13.17 35.42
N LYS A 104 -8.11 -12.36 36.48
CA LYS A 104 -7.23 -12.49 37.64
C LYS A 104 -7.75 -13.56 38.60
N ILE A 105 -6.95 -14.58 38.89
CA ILE A 105 -7.26 -15.63 39.87
C ILE A 105 -7.30 -15.02 41.27
N LYS A 106 -8.45 -15.15 41.94
CA LYS A 106 -8.70 -14.66 43.29
C LYS A 106 -9.16 -15.80 44.19
N LYS A 107 -9.00 -15.63 45.51
CA LYS A 107 -9.60 -16.53 46.50
C LYS A 107 -11.12 -16.49 46.35
N ALA A 108 -11.73 -17.62 46.05
CA ALA A 108 -13.18 -17.73 45.85
C ALA A 108 -13.77 -18.78 46.79
N LYS A 109 -15.05 -18.65 47.11
CA LYS A 109 -15.80 -19.66 47.86
C LYS A 109 -16.81 -20.31 46.91
N LEU A 110 -16.52 -21.53 46.47
CA LEU A 110 -17.44 -22.31 45.63
C LEU A 110 -18.22 -23.26 46.54
N ARG A 111 -19.55 -23.08 46.59
CA ARG A 111 -20.48 -23.96 47.33
C ARG A 111 -20.03 -24.30 48.76
N GLY A 112 -19.53 -23.31 49.50
CA GLY A 112 -19.13 -23.51 50.89
C GLY A 112 -17.63 -23.71 51.12
N ILE A 113 -16.87 -24.15 50.11
CA ILE A 113 -15.44 -24.46 50.21
C ILE A 113 -14.59 -23.35 49.57
N LYS A 114 -13.48 -23.00 50.21
CA LYS A 114 -12.54 -22.00 49.69
C LYS A 114 -11.66 -22.65 48.61
N SER A 115 -11.63 -22.08 47.42
CA SER A 115 -10.69 -22.41 46.34
C SER A 115 -9.58 -21.37 46.29
N MET A 116 -8.34 -21.83 46.37
CA MET A 116 -7.12 -21.03 46.47
C MET A 116 -6.29 -21.12 45.17
N GLY A 117 -6.98 -21.21 44.03
CA GLY A 117 -6.38 -21.33 42.70
C GLY A 117 -7.35 -21.94 41.71
N MET A 118 -6.83 -22.32 40.55
CA MET A 118 -7.52 -23.02 39.47
C MET A 118 -6.58 -24.07 38.86
N ILE A 119 -7.09 -25.28 38.63
CA ILE A 119 -6.40 -26.29 37.82
C ILE A 119 -6.83 -26.06 36.37
N CYS A 120 -5.88 -25.89 35.46
CA CYS A 120 -6.15 -25.38 34.12
C CYS A 120 -6.30 -26.50 33.07
N SER A 121 -7.18 -26.26 32.11
CA SER A 121 -7.27 -26.96 30.83
C SER A 121 -6.34 -26.35 29.79
N GLU A 122 -6.09 -27.05 28.68
CA GLU A 122 -5.34 -26.48 27.56
C GLU A 122 -6.03 -25.25 26.95
N ARG A 123 -7.36 -25.21 26.98
CA ARG A 123 -8.14 -24.07 26.49
C ARG A 123 -7.98 -22.83 27.33
N GLU A 124 -8.03 -22.97 28.65
CA GLU A 124 -7.78 -21.84 29.55
C GLU A 124 -6.35 -21.31 29.43
N LEU A 125 -5.40 -22.15 29.01
CA LEU A 125 -4.01 -21.76 28.73
C LEU A 125 -3.80 -21.24 27.30
N GLY A 126 -4.81 -21.31 26.43
CA GLY A 126 -4.72 -20.85 25.04
C GLY A 126 -4.03 -21.82 24.07
N PHE A 127 -3.81 -23.09 24.46
CA PHE A 127 -3.13 -24.10 23.61
C PHE A 127 -4.06 -24.93 22.73
N SER A 128 -5.36 -24.95 23.01
CA SER A 128 -6.36 -25.75 22.29
C SER A 128 -7.78 -25.17 22.47
N GLU A 129 -8.73 -25.57 21.63
CA GLU A 129 -10.17 -25.33 21.85
C GLU A 129 -10.86 -26.47 22.61
N ASP A 130 -10.13 -27.53 22.90
CA ASP A 130 -10.61 -28.68 23.65
C ASP A 130 -11.03 -28.27 25.08
N HIS A 131 -12.23 -28.70 25.48
CA HIS A 131 -12.85 -28.38 26.75
C HIS A 131 -13.31 -29.63 27.52
N ASP A 132 -12.81 -30.81 27.14
CA ASP A 132 -13.20 -32.09 27.73
C ASP A 132 -12.71 -32.28 29.18
N GLY A 133 -11.69 -31.53 29.61
CA GLY A 133 -11.19 -31.57 30.99
C GLY A 133 -9.93 -30.74 31.25
N ILE A 134 -9.34 -30.95 32.44
CA ILE A 134 -8.04 -30.35 32.80
C ILE A 134 -6.90 -31.02 32.03
N TRP A 135 -5.78 -30.32 31.89
CA TRP A 135 -4.59 -30.91 31.30
C TRP A 135 -3.82 -31.72 32.34
N ILE A 136 -3.66 -33.02 32.08
CA ILE A 136 -2.84 -33.91 32.89
C ILE A 136 -1.43 -33.91 32.29
N LEU A 137 -0.46 -33.53 33.09
CA LEU A 137 0.95 -33.44 32.73
C LEU A 137 1.67 -34.78 33.01
N ASP A 138 2.81 -34.99 32.35
CA ASP A 138 3.69 -36.13 32.59
C ASP A 138 4.22 -36.14 34.03
N ASP A 139 4.35 -37.32 34.62
CA ASP A 139 4.92 -37.52 35.96
C ASP A 139 6.40 -37.09 36.06
N ALA A 140 7.08 -36.80 34.96
CA ALA A 140 8.45 -36.27 34.96
C ALA A 140 8.57 -34.83 35.48
N PHE A 141 7.52 -33.99 35.38
CA PHE A 141 7.64 -32.56 35.70
C PHE A 141 7.80 -32.25 37.19
N GLN A 142 8.58 -31.24 37.57
CA GLN A 142 8.80 -30.92 38.98
C GLN A 142 7.68 -30.04 39.54
N VAL A 143 7.17 -30.39 40.71
CA VAL A 143 6.11 -29.62 41.38
C VAL A 143 6.67 -28.27 41.84
N GLY A 144 5.96 -27.18 41.53
CA GLY A 144 6.35 -25.80 41.83
C GLY A 144 7.19 -25.12 40.76
N GLU A 145 7.67 -25.86 39.76
CA GLU A 145 8.33 -25.28 38.59
C GLU A 145 7.32 -24.49 37.75
N LYS A 146 7.76 -23.40 37.12
CA LYS A 146 6.91 -22.67 36.17
C LYS A 146 6.65 -23.54 34.96
N LEU A 147 5.39 -23.59 34.52
CA LEU A 147 4.98 -24.43 33.40
C LEU A 147 5.76 -24.10 32.12
N VAL A 148 6.01 -22.82 31.88
CA VAL A 148 6.79 -22.32 30.72
C VAL A 148 8.23 -22.83 30.71
N ASP A 149 8.85 -22.99 31.90
CA ASP A 149 10.22 -23.47 32.04
C ASP A 149 10.25 -25.01 31.97
N ALA A 150 9.30 -25.67 32.65
CA ALA A 150 9.14 -27.12 32.66
C ALA A 150 8.94 -27.70 31.25
N LEU A 151 8.17 -27.01 30.41
CA LEU A 151 7.91 -27.39 29.02
C LEU A 151 8.97 -26.88 28.03
N ASN A 152 9.96 -26.11 28.51
CA ASN A 152 10.95 -25.43 27.67
C ASN A 152 10.32 -24.64 26.52
N LEU A 153 9.27 -23.85 26.84
CA LEU A 153 8.55 -23.06 25.83
C LEU A 153 9.40 -21.94 25.26
N GLU A 154 9.18 -21.59 24.00
CA GLU A 154 9.86 -20.46 23.36
C GLU A 154 9.43 -19.14 23.99
N ARG A 155 10.39 -18.37 24.51
CA ARG A 155 10.16 -17.07 25.16
C ARG A 155 10.60 -15.90 24.29
N VAL A 156 11.29 -16.17 23.20
CA VAL A 156 11.86 -15.17 22.30
C VAL A 156 11.56 -15.57 20.86
N VAL A 157 10.57 -14.91 20.28
CA VAL A 157 10.23 -15.02 18.85
C VAL A 157 10.48 -13.67 18.19
N PHE A 158 11.29 -13.67 17.14
CA PHE A 158 11.49 -12.50 16.29
C PHE A 158 10.41 -12.45 15.22
N ASP A 159 9.87 -11.27 14.92
CA ASP A 159 9.02 -11.06 13.75
C ASP A 159 9.75 -10.23 12.68
N PHE A 160 9.98 -10.85 11.53
CA PHE A 160 10.70 -10.24 10.42
C PHE A 160 9.80 -10.01 9.20
N ASP A 161 9.84 -8.83 8.60
CA ASP A 161 9.28 -8.62 7.26
C ASP A 161 10.24 -9.13 6.18
N ILE A 162 9.73 -9.96 5.27
CA ILE A 162 10.54 -10.67 4.28
C ILE A 162 10.19 -10.19 2.88
N THR A 163 11.17 -9.53 2.27
CA THR A 163 11.09 -9.09 0.89
C THR A 163 11.00 -10.28 -0.08
N PRO A 164 10.33 -10.13 -1.24
CA PRO A 164 10.08 -11.25 -2.15
C PRO A 164 11.31 -11.95 -2.74
N ASN A 165 12.48 -11.30 -2.76
CA ASN A 165 13.73 -11.91 -3.22
C ASN A 165 14.29 -12.93 -2.22
N ARG A 166 14.04 -12.75 -0.91
CA ARG A 166 14.57 -13.61 0.16
C ARG A 166 13.65 -14.80 0.48
N ALA A 167 13.28 -15.57 -0.56
CA ALA A 167 12.42 -16.74 -0.43
C ALA A 167 13.02 -17.82 0.50
N ASP A 168 14.35 -17.90 0.54
CA ASP A 168 15.12 -18.76 1.42
C ASP A 168 14.87 -18.47 2.91
N CYS A 169 14.65 -17.20 3.26
CA CYS A 169 14.37 -16.74 4.62
C CYS A 169 12.91 -16.93 5.07
N LEU A 170 12.13 -17.78 4.39
CA LEU A 170 10.80 -18.20 4.85
C LEU A 170 10.83 -19.48 5.70
N SER A 171 11.97 -19.71 6.37
CA SER A 171 12.23 -20.87 7.21
C SER A 171 13.27 -20.59 8.30
N ILE A 172 13.25 -21.39 9.36
CA ILE A 172 14.29 -21.38 10.40
C ILE A 172 15.67 -21.66 9.79
N LEU A 173 15.76 -22.59 8.83
CA LEU A 173 17.00 -22.87 8.11
C LEU A 173 17.54 -21.66 7.33
N GLY A 174 16.68 -20.88 6.69
CA GLY A 174 17.07 -19.64 6.01
C GLY A 174 17.68 -18.63 6.96
N PHE A 175 16.99 -18.37 8.09
CA PHE A 175 17.52 -17.53 9.15
C PHE A 175 18.79 -18.06 9.79
N ALA A 176 18.92 -19.38 9.91
CA ALA A 176 20.13 -20.03 10.38
C ALA A 176 21.31 -19.75 9.44
N ARG A 177 21.13 -19.85 8.12
CA ARG A 177 22.17 -19.50 7.14
C ARG A 177 22.60 -18.03 7.26
N GLU A 178 21.66 -17.10 7.36
CA GLU A 178 21.97 -15.68 7.53
C GLU A 178 22.66 -15.38 8.86
N THR A 179 22.27 -16.08 9.93
CA THR A 179 22.93 -15.95 11.24
C THR A 179 24.35 -16.51 11.19
N ALA A 180 24.55 -17.65 10.53
CA ALA A 180 25.87 -18.25 10.32
C ALA A 180 26.79 -17.32 9.52
N LEU A 181 26.29 -16.71 8.45
CA LEU A 181 26.98 -15.67 7.68
C LEU A 181 27.32 -14.45 8.55
N ALA A 182 26.35 -13.92 9.28
CA ALA A 182 26.46 -12.68 10.03
C ALA A 182 27.51 -12.74 11.15
N PHE A 183 27.64 -13.91 11.78
CA PHE A 183 28.48 -14.12 12.96
C PHE A 183 29.63 -15.11 12.75
N ASP A 184 29.83 -15.60 11.52
CA ASP A 184 30.88 -16.58 11.16
C ASP A 184 30.78 -17.86 12.02
N LEU A 185 29.56 -18.39 12.14
CA LEU A 185 29.22 -19.55 12.98
C LEU A 185 28.99 -20.81 12.13
N PRO A 186 29.22 -22.01 12.68
CA PRO A 186 28.90 -23.26 11.99
C PRO A 186 27.38 -23.46 11.87
N LEU A 187 26.96 -24.07 10.77
CA LEU A 187 25.58 -24.50 10.51
C LEU A 187 25.48 -26.02 10.57
N ALA A 188 24.51 -26.54 11.31
CA ALA A 188 24.20 -27.98 11.38
C ALA A 188 22.76 -28.24 10.90
N LEU A 189 22.59 -29.24 10.03
CA LEU A 189 21.27 -29.76 9.67
C LEU A 189 20.81 -30.78 10.72
N PRO A 190 19.49 -30.89 10.95
CA PRO A 190 18.98 -31.86 11.89
C PRO A 190 19.21 -33.29 11.38
N PRO A 191 19.38 -34.28 12.27
CA PRO A 191 19.66 -35.65 11.86
C PRO A 191 18.48 -36.27 11.10
N LEU A 192 18.79 -37.04 10.06
CA LEU A 192 17.84 -37.82 9.27
C LEU A 192 18.09 -39.31 9.50
N ASN A 193 17.26 -39.93 10.34
CA ASN A 193 17.34 -41.34 10.73
C ASN A 193 16.09 -42.09 10.25
N LEU A 194 15.74 -41.92 8.97
CA LEU A 194 14.56 -42.54 8.39
C LEU A 194 14.71 -44.06 8.34
N VAL A 195 13.73 -44.77 8.89
CA VAL A 195 13.63 -46.23 8.81
C VAL A 195 12.54 -46.59 7.82
N GLU A 196 12.94 -47.24 6.73
CA GLU A 196 12.03 -47.73 5.70
C GLU A 196 11.73 -49.22 5.89
N GLY A 197 10.51 -49.63 5.56
CA GLY A 197 10.11 -51.04 5.63
C GLY A 197 8.85 -51.34 4.84
N GLY A 198 8.78 -52.55 4.29
CA GLY A 198 7.64 -53.02 3.52
C GLY A 198 7.60 -52.44 2.10
N GLY A 199 7.21 -53.31 1.15
CA GLY A 199 6.88 -52.93 -0.23
C GLY A 199 7.93 -52.11 -0.97
N ASN A 200 7.46 -51.39 -2.00
CA ASN A 200 8.20 -50.38 -2.74
C ASN A 200 7.18 -49.31 -3.16
N ALA A 201 7.43 -48.05 -2.79
CA ALA A 201 6.48 -46.97 -3.02
C ALA A 201 6.14 -46.79 -4.51
N ALA A 202 7.10 -47.09 -5.40
CA ALA A 202 6.91 -46.98 -6.85
C ALA A 202 5.92 -48.02 -7.41
N ASP A 203 5.61 -49.08 -6.67
CA ASP A 203 4.61 -50.09 -7.06
C ASP A 203 3.19 -49.66 -6.67
N GLU A 204 3.04 -48.64 -5.82
CA GLU A 204 1.75 -48.23 -5.24
C GLU A 204 1.18 -46.94 -5.80
N ILE A 205 2.02 -46.02 -6.30
CA ILE A 205 1.56 -44.77 -6.91
C ILE A 205 2.44 -44.39 -8.10
N ARG A 206 1.83 -43.80 -9.14
CA ARG A 206 2.53 -43.21 -10.29
C ARG A 206 2.38 -41.69 -10.32
N ILE A 207 3.46 -40.97 -10.58
CA ILE A 207 3.44 -39.51 -10.74
C ILE A 207 3.57 -39.12 -12.21
N LEU A 208 2.65 -38.30 -12.71
CA LEU A 208 2.64 -37.73 -14.05
C LEU A 208 2.71 -36.21 -13.96
N ILE A 209 3.54 -35.61 -14.80
CA ILE A 209 3.63 -34.15 -14.94
C ILE A 209 3.41 -33.84 -16.41
N ASP A 210 2.35 -33.08 -16.70
CA ASP A 210 1.99 -32.72 -18.07
C ASP A 210 2.90 -31.64 -18.65
N ASP A 211 3.30 -30.68 -17.81
CA ASP A 211 4.14 -29.54 -18.20
C ASP A 211 5.30 -29.35 -17.20
N PRO A 212 6.54 -29.69 -17.60
CA PRO A 212 7.74 -29.52 -16.78
C PRO A 212 8.03 -28.07 -16.36
N GLU A 213 7.51 -27.08 -17.09
CA GLU A 213 7.70 -25.66 -16.74
C GLU A 213 6.75 -25.21 -15.62
N LEU A 214 5.62 -25.91 -15.43
CA LEU A 214 4.68 -25.63 -14.34
C LEU A 214 5.04 -26.37 -13.07
N CYS A 215 5.61 -27.57 -13.19
CA CYS A 215 6.07 -28.40 -12.08
C CYS A 215 7.41 -29.09 -12.44
N PRO A 216 8.56 -28.51 -12.05
CA PRO A 216 9.87 -29.10 -12.33
C PRO A 216 10.13 -30.44 -11.62
N LEU A 217 9.55 -30.61 -10.42
CA LEU A 217 9.78 -31.75 -9.55
C LEU A 217 8.51 -32.05 -8.73
N TYR A 218 8.14 -33.33 -8.65
CA TYR A 218 7.16 -33.83 -7.70
C TYR A 218 7.65 -35.16 -7.09
N ASN A 219 7.72 -35.20 -5.77
CA ASN A 219 8.09 -36.35 -4.96
C ASN A 219 6.90 -36.78 -4.10
N ALA A 220 6.76 -38.09 -3.91
CA ALA A 220 5.80 -38.66 -2.99
C ALA A 220 6.40 -39.79 -2.14
N ARG A 221 5.98 -39.85 -0.87
CA ARG A 221 6.24 -40.97 0.03
C ARG A 221 4.94 -41.56 0.56
N ILE A 222 4.98 -42.85 0.89
CA ILE A 222 3.83 -43.58 1.40
C ILE A 222 4.10 -44.03 2.83
N LEU A 223 3.12 -43.86 3.70
CA LEU A 223 3.12 -44.40 5.05
C LEU A 223 1.87 -45.25 5.27
N HIS A 224 2.05 -46.46 5.82
CA HIS A 224 0.94 -47.36 6.16
C HIS A 224 0.73 -47.48 7.66
N GLY A 225 -0.52 -47.73 8.03
CA GLY A 225 -0.90 -48.01 9.41
C GLY A 225 -0.70 -46.82 10.35
N VAL A 226 -0.81 -45.59 9.85
CA VAL A 226 -0.71 -44.40 10.68
C VAL A 226 -1.92 -44.27 11.60
N GLU A 227 -1.71 -43.78 12.81
CA GLU A 227 -2.78 -43.33 13.71
C GLU A 227 -2.79 -41.79 13.77
N THR A 228 -3.87 -41.19 13.27
CA THR A 228 -4.11 -39.74 13.41
C THR A 228 -4.46 -39.42 14.85
N ARG A 229 -3.62 -38.63 15.52
CA ARG A 229 -3.78 -38.22 16.91
C ARG A 229 -3.15 -36.86 17.15
N LYS A 230 -3.22 -36.38 18.38
CA LYS A 230 -2.55 -35.15 18.81
C LYS A 230 -1.03 -35.26 18.59
N ALA A 231 -0.41 -34.24 18.00
CA ALA A 231 1.04 -34.19 17.87
C ALA A 231 1.73 -34.11 19.25
N PRO A 232 2.99 -34.56 19.39
CA PRO A 232 3.74 -34.38 20.63
C PRO A 232 3.89 -32.91 21.02
N ASP A 233 3.93 -32.66 22.32
CA ASP A 233 3.96 -31.31 22.88
C ASP A 233 5.12 -30.44 22.36
N TRP A 234 6.32 -31.00 22.20
CA TRP A 234 7.48 -30.26 21.66
C TRP A 234 7.24 -29.70 20.25
N MET A 235 6.50 -30.42 19.40
CA MET A 235 6.20 -29.98 18.03
C MET A 235 5.12 -28.92 18.03
N ARG A 236 4.05 -29.16 18.80
CA ARG A 236 2.91 -28.24 18.84
C ARG A 236 3.24 -26.92 19.53
N PHE A 237 4.12 -26.91 20.53
CA PHE A 237 4.55 -25.64 21.13
C PHE A 237 5.47 -24.83 20.23
N LYS A 238 6.31 -25.48 19.40
CA LYS A 238 7.04 -24.78 18.34
C LYS A 238 6.11 -24.21 17.26
N LEU A 239 5.05 -24.91 16.90
CA LEU A 239 4.05 -24.36 15.95
C LEU A 239 3.27 -23.21 16.57
N LEU A 240 2.81 -23.36 17.82
CA LEU A 240 2.08 -22.32 18.54
C LEU A 240 2.91 -21.04 18.72
N SER A 241 4.22 -21.14 18.98
CA SER A 241 5.09 -19.97 19.08
C SER A 241 5.22 -19.20 17.78
N LEU A 242 4.95 -19.84 16.63
CA LEU A 242 4.90 -19.21 15.31
C LEU A 242 3.47 -18.86 14.87
N GLY A 243 2.51 -18.82 15.80
CA GLY A 243 1.11 -18.50 15.53
C GLY A 243 0.32 -19.60 14.81
N GLN A 244 0.90 -20.79 14.65
CA GLN A 244 0.26 -21.91 13.98
C GLN A 244 -0.52 -22.76 14.97
N ARG A 245 -1.79 -23.00 14.65
CA ARG A 245 -2.65 -23.86 15.46
C ARG A 245 -2.38 -25.34 15.12
N PRO A 246 -2.01 -26.18 16.11
CA PRO A 246 -1.86 -27.62 15.90
C PRO A 246 -3.21 -28.29 15.59
N ILE A 247 -3.21 -29.26 14.68
CA ILE A 247 -4.39 -29.98 14.19
C ILE A 247 -4.26 -31.47 14.48
N SER A 248 -3.23 -32.11 13.94
CA SER A 248 -2.96 -33.54 14.11
C SER A 248 -1.49 -33.82 13.84
N ASN A 249 -0.94 -34.89 14.41
CA ASN A 249 0.43 -35.34 14.17
C ASN A 249 0.83 -35.40 12.68
N ILE A 250 -0.07 -35.75 11.77
CA ILE A 250 0.22 -35.78 10.33
C ILE A 250 0.31 -34.35 9.76
N VAL A 251 -0.74 -33.54 9.92
CA VAL A 251 -0.76 -32.17 9.38
C VAL A 251 0.30 -31.28 10.04
N ASP A 252 0.50 -31.46 11.34
CA ASP A 252 1.48 -30.71 12.13
C ASP A 252 2.91 -31.04 11.68
N CYS A 253 3.20 -32.28 11.26
CA CYS A 253 4.49 -32.61 10.64
C CYS A 253 4.72 -31.83 9.34
N THR A 254 3.69 -31.67 8.49
CA THR A 254 3.83 -30.89 7.25
C THR A 254 4.07 -29.41 7.52
N ASN A 255 3.34 -28.83 8.48
CA ASN A 255 3.54 -27.44 8.89
C ASN A 255 4.91 -27.25 9.55
N TYR A 256 5.31 -28.18 10.42
CA TYR A 256 6.60 -28.14 11.09
C TYR A 256 7.75 -28.08 10.09
N ILE A 257 7.74 -28.95 9.07
CA ILE A 257 8.77 -28.98 8.03
C ILE A 257 8.75 -27.73 7.16
N MET A 258 7.56 -27.17 6.88
CA MET A 258 7.43 -25.90 6.17
C MET A 258 8.12 -24.75 6.91
N PHE A 259 7.96 -24.66 8.23
CA PHE A 259 8.65 -23.63 9.03
C PHE A 259 10.13 -23.96 9.26
N GLU A 260 10.47 -25.22 9.47
CA GLU A 260 11.85 -25.65 9.71
C GLU A 260 12.75 -25.44 8.49
N LEU A 261 12.29 -25.89 7.32
CA LEU A 261 13.10 -26.05 6.11
C LEU A 261 12.57 -25.26 4.90
N GLY A 262 11.41 -24.62 5.01
CA GLY A 262 10.88 -23.74 3.96
C GLY A 262 10.13 -24.45 2.84
N GLN A 263 9.99 -25.78 2.90
CA GLN A 263 9.26 -26.56 1.91
C GLN A 263 7.82 -26.81 2.39
N PRO A 264 6.79 -26.23 1.76
CA PRO A 264 5.43 -26.65 2.01
C PRO A 264 5.24 -28.10 1.54
N LEU A 265 4.58 -28.89 2.38
CA LEU A 265 4.23 -30.28 2.12
C LEU A 265 2.71 -30.45 2.22
N HIS A 266 2.19 -31.51 1.62
CA HIS A 266 0.79 -31.88 1.78
C HIS A 266 0.64 -33.38 2.04
N SER A 267 -0.38 -33.77 2.79
CA SER A 267 -0.68 -35.17 3.08
C SER A 267 -2.08 -35.51 2.58
N PHE A 268 -2.18 -36.42 1.61
CA PHE A 268 -3.45 -36.98 1.17
C PHE A 268 -3.75 -38.30 1.88
N ASP A 269 -5.03 -38.58 2.06
CA ASP A 269 -5.46 -39.94 2.38
C ASP A 269 -5.28 -40.83 1.13
N LEU A 270 -4.32 -41.75 1.18
CA LEU A 270 -4.01 -42.63 0.06
C LEU A 270 -5.23 -43.49 -0.34
N ASP A 271 -6.11 -43.83 0.60
CA ASP A 271 -7.29 -44.64 0.33
C ASP A 271 -8.36 -43.88 -0.50
N LEU A 272 -8.24 -42.55 -0.60
CA LEU A 272 -9.13 -41.70 -1.40
C LEU A 272 -8.58 -41.40 -2.80
N ILE A 273 -7.32 -41.75 -3.08
CA ILE A 273 -6.66 -41.50 -4.37
C ILE A 273 -7.05 -42.60 -5.37
N GLU A 274 -7.73 -42.19 -6.45
CA GLU A 274 -8.18 -43.14 -7.48
C GLU A 274 -7.09 -43.49 -8.50
N ASP A 275 -7.15 -44.72 -9.00
CA ASP A 275 -6.26 -45.30 -10.03
C ASP A 275 -4.75 -45.21 -9.72
N ALA A 276 -4.38 -45.12 -8.43
CA ALA A 276 -2.99 -45.13 -7.97
C ALA A 276 -2.10 -44.14 -8.75
N THR A 277 -2.65 -42.97 -9.09
CA THR A 277 -1.97 -41.98 -9.94
C THR A 277 -2.12 -40.60 -9.35
N ILE A 278 -1.03 -39.84 -9.31
CA ILE A 278 -1.02 -38.39 -9.16
C ILE A 278 -0.63 -37.78 -10.49
N ARG A 279 -1.41 -36.81 -10.97
CA ARG A 279 -1.11 -36.04 -12.18
C ARG A 279 -1.14 -34.55 -11.88
N VAL A 280 -0.06 -33.85 -12.23
CA VAL A 280 0.00 -32.39 -12.12
C VAL A 280 -0.31 -31.80 -13.49
N ALA A 281 -1.47 -31.13 -13.60
CA ALA A 281 -1.97 -30.60 -14.86
C ALA A 281 -2.87 -29.36 -14.64
N PRO A 282 -2.93 -28.43 -15.61
CA PRO A 282 -3.81 -27.27 -15.52
C PRO A 282 -5.29 -27.64 -15.44
N ALA A 283 -6.09 -26.75 -14.86
CA ALA A 283 -7.54 -26.81 -14.93
C ALA A 283 -8.05 -26.53 -16.36
N THR A 284 -9.35 -26.73 -16.58
CA THR A 284 -10.05 -26.19 -17.76
C THR A 284 -10.86 -24.96 -17.37
N ASP A 285 -11.08 -24.03 -18.29
CA ASP A 285 -11.90 -22.84 -18.02
C ASP A 285 -13.31 -23.20 -17.54
N GLY A 286 -13.72 -22.60 -16.43
CA GLY A 286 -15.03 -22.84 -15.81
C GLY A 286 -15.11 -24.11 -14.94
N MET A 287 -14.01 -24.83 -14.75
CA MET A 287 -13.94 -25.97 -13.83
C MET A 287 -14.20 -25.53 -12.39
N LYS A 288 -14.72 -26.45 -11.57
CA LYS A 288 -15.04 -26.23 -10.17
C LYS A 288 -14.26 -27.18 -9.28
N LEU A 289 -13.78 -26.69 -8.14
CA LEU A 289 -13.13 -27.49 -7.10
C LEU A 289 -13.56 -26.98 -5.72
N THR A 290 -13.89 -27.91 -4.82
CA THR A 290 -14.16 -27.59 -3.41
C THR A 290 -12.89 -27.76 -2.59
N THR A 291 -12.42 -26.67 -1.99
CA THR A 291 -11.24 -26.63 -1.14
C THR A 291 -11.54 -27.05 0.30
N LEU A 292 -10.51 -27.28 1.12
CA LEU A 292 -10.62 -27.72 2.54
C LEU A 292 -11.51 -26.81 3.42
N ASP A 293 -11.65 -25.54 3.04
CA ASP A 293 -12.57 -24.59 3.68
C ASP A 293 -14.06 -24.80 3.29
N ASN A 294 -14.37 -25.87 2.57
CA ASN A 294 -15.69 -26.21 2.03
C ASN A 294 -16.27 -25.15 1.07
N THR A 295 -15.42 -24.32 0.46
CA THR A 295 -15.82 -23.33 -0.54
C THR A 295 -15.62 -23.86 -1.96
N GLU A 296 -16.62 -23.72 -2.83
CA GLU A 296 -16.51 -24.03 -4.26
C GLU A 296 -15.81 -22.88 -5.00
N ARG A 297 -14.73 -23.19 -5.72
CA ARG A 297 -13.90 -22.23 -6.46
C ARG A 297 -14.08 -22.42 -7.96
N LEU A 298 -14.31 -21.32 -8.69
CA LEU A 298 -14.35 -21.30 -10.15
C LEU A 298 -12.93 -21.09 -10.71
N LEU A 299 -12.49 -22.02 -11.55
CA LEU A 299 -11.13 -22.10 -12.05
C LEU A 299 -11.02 -21.66 -13.52
N THR A 300 -9.81 -21.27 -13.88
CA THR A 300 -9.41 -20.92 -15.25
C THR A 300 -8.29 -21.85 -15.71
N ALA A 301 -8.03 -21.93 -17.00
CA ALA A 301 -6.98 -22.76 -17.58
C ALA A 301 -5.54 -22.40 -17.12
N ASN A 302 -5.37 -21.29 -16.40
CA ASN A 302 -4.09 -20.89 -15.80
C ASN A 302 -3.87 -21.48 -14.40
N ASP A 303 -4.87 -22.14 -13.80
CA ASP A 303 -4.74 -22.73 -12.47
C ASP A 303 -4.12 -24.11 -12.56
N LEU A 304 -3.06 -24.34 -11.79
CA LEU A 304 -2.42 -25.64 -11.71
C LEU A 304 -3.11 -26.51 -10.66
N LEU A 305 -3.47 -27.73 -11.04
CA LEU A 305 -4.15 -28.68 -10.17
C LEU A 305 -3.32 -29.93 -9.96
N ILE A 306 -3.58 -30.56 -8.82
CA ILE A 306 -3.17 -31.92 -8.51
C ILE A 306 -4.39 -32.81 -8.75
N TRP A 307 -4.22 -33.83 -9.58
CA TRP A 307 -5.26 -34.77 -9.97
C TRP A 307 -4.93 -36.15 -9.43
N ASP A 308 -5.95 -36.91 -9.06
CA ASP A 308 -5.84 -38.36 -9.05
C ASP A 308 -6.05 -38.92 -10.48
N GLY A 309 -6.27 -40.23 -10.63
CA GLY A 309 -6.57 -40.82 -11.94
C GLY A 309 -7.82 -40.27 -12.67
N LYS A 310 -8.75 -39.62 -11.96
CA LYS A 310 -10.07 -39.25 -12.47
C LYS A 310 -10.50 -37.80 -12.22
N LYS A 311 -10.10 -37.19 -11.10
CA LYS A 311 -10.62 -35.92 -10.60
C LYS A 311 -9.53 -35.08 -9.93
N PRO A 312 -9.72 -33.75 -9.81
CA PRO A 312 -8.79 -32.92 -9.06
C PRO A 312 -8.93 -33.17 -7.56
N VAL A 313 -7.79 -33.19 -6.86
CA VAL A 313 -7.64 -33.43 -5.41
C VAL A 313 -6.99 -32.24 -4.69
N GLY A 314 -6.53 -31.21 -5.41
CA GLY A 314 -6.04 -29.98 -4.79
C GLY A 314 -5.65 -28.89 -5.78
N LEU A 315 -5.62 -27.65 -5.28
CA LEU A 315 -4.98 -26.52 -5.96
C LEU A 315 -3.48 -26.58 -5.66
N ALA A 316 -2.68 -26.88 -6.69
CA ALA A 316 -1.24 -27.06 -6.53
C ALA A 316 -0.62 -25.85 -5.84
N GLY A 317 0.11 -26.07 -4.75
CA GLY A 317 0.81 -25.04 -4.00
C GLY A 317 -0.06 -23.96 -3.34
N VAL A 318 -1.39 -24.10 -3.32
CA VAL A 318 -2.31 -23.11 -2.71
C VAL A 318 -3.11 -23.72 -1.57
N MET A 319 -3.91 -24.76 -1.86
CA MET A 319 -4.79 -25.39 -0.87
C MET A 319 -5.23 -26.78 -1.34
N GLY A 320 -5.30 -27.75 -0.42
CA GLY A 320 -5.84 -29.09 -0.69
C GLY A 320 -7.33 -29.07 -1.05
N GLY A 321 -7.79 -30.14 -1.70
CA GLY A 321 -9.21 -30.40 -1.93
C GLY A 321 -9.85 -31.14 -0.76
N ALA A 322 -11.13 -30.87 -0.50
CA ALA A 322 -11.88 -31.54 0.58
C ALA A 322 -12.11 -33.05 0.32
N ASN A 323 -11.93 -33.50 -0.92
CA ASN A 323 -12.21 -34.87 -1.36
C ASN A 323 -11.05 -35.86 -1.13
N SER A 324 -9.91 -35.39 -0.63
CA SER A 324 -8.69 -36.19 -0.41
C SER A 324 -8.02 -35.90 0.94
N GLU A 325 -8.72 -35.19 1.83
CA GLU A 325 -8.23 -34.77 3.13
C GLU A 325 -8.02 -35.95 4.09
N MET A 326 -6.97 -35.87 4.90
CA MET A 326 -6.77 -36.76 6.04
C MET A 326 -7.84 -36.57 7.12
N HIS A 327 -8.46 -37.65 7.58
CA HIS A 327 -9.42 -37.63 8.68
C HIS A 327 -9.00 -38.57 9.83
N SER A 328 -9.76 -38.59 10.93
CA SER A 328 -9.46 -39.44 12.10
C SER A 328 -9.46 -40.95 11.82
N GLY A 329 -10.10 -41.36 10.72
CA GLY A 329 -10.18 -42.74 10.27
C GLY A 329 -9.11 -43.15 9.27
N SER A 330 -8.37 -42.19 8.70
CA SER A 330 -7.33 -42.45 7.71
C SER A 330 -6.21 -43.33 8.30
N ARG A 331 -5.66 -44.23 7.48
CA ARG A 331 -4.60 -45.16 7.87
C ARG A 331 -3.40 -45.16 6.94
N ASN A 332 -3.56 -44.65 5.73
CA ASN A 332 -2.54 -44.65 4.70
C ASN A 332 -2.33 -43.21 4.21
N VAL A 333 -1.09 -42.74 4.25
CA VAL A 333 -0.73 -41.36 3.89
C VAL A 333 0.05 -41.38 2.59
N LEU A 334 -0.37 -40.54 1.64
CA LEU A 334 0.45 -40.12 0.52
C LEU A 334 0.99 -38.71 0.81
N LEU A 335 2.27 -38.64 1.15
CA LEU A 335 2.95 -37.40 1.47
C LEU A 335 3.53 -36.79 0.18
N GLU A 336 3.16 -35.56 -0.11
CA GLU A 336 3.62 -34.76 -1.25
C GLU A 336 4.76 -33.80 -0.85
N ALA A 337 5.78 -33.73 -1.70
CA ALA A 337 6.70 -32.61 -1.77
C ALA A 337 6.93 -32.22 -3.24
N ALA A 338 6.64 -30.97 -3.59
CA ALA A 338 6.69 -30.52 -4.98
C ALA A 338 7.40 -29.18 -5.14
N VAL A 339 7.77 -28.87 -6.38
CA VAL A 339 8.24 -27.56 -6.83
C VAL A 339 7.29 -27.10 -7.92
N PHE A 340 6.73 -25.89 -7.75
CA PHE A 340 5.82 -25.29 -8.71
C PHE A 340 6.37 -23.98 -9.25
N ARG A 341 5.91 -23.57 -10.43
CA ARG A 341 6.28 -22.28 -11.01
C ARG A 341 5.70 -21.12 -10.16
N PRO A 342 6.55 -20.24 -9.58
CA PRO A 342 6.09 -19.22 -8.63
C PRO A 342 5.02 -18.27 -9.18
N GLY A 343 5.20 -17.81 -10.43
CA GLY A 343 4.25 -16.90 -11.09
C GLY A 343 2.86 -17.49 -11.31
N THR A 344 2.73 -18.81 -11.41
CA THR A 344 1.44 -19.51 -11.55
C THR A 344 0.69 -19.53 -10.22
N ILE A 345 1.40 -19.86 -9.13
CA ILE A 345 0.86 -19.91 -7.78
C ILE A 345 0.39 -18.53 -7.33
N ARG A 346 1.23 -17.50 -7.52
CA ARG A 346 0.91 -16.09 -7.20
C ARG A 346 -0.41 -15.63 -7.82
N LYS A 347 -0.58 -15.89 -9.12
CA LYS A 347 -1.78 -15.48 -9.87
C LYS A 347 -3.03 -16.20 -9.37
N THR A 348 -2.92 -17.49 -9.08
CA THR A 348 -4.01 -18.31 -8.57
C THR A 348 -4.45 -17.87 -7.18
N ALA A 349 -3.52 -17.79 -6.24
CA ALA A 349 -3.78 -17.39 -4.84
C ALA A 349 -4.40 -15.98 -4.77
N ARG A 350 -3.84 -15.00 -5.50
CA ARG A 350 -4.36 -13.62 -5.50
C ARG A 350 -5.75 -13.51 -6.13
N ARG A 351 -6.00 -14.21 -7.26
CA ARG A 351 -7.30 -14.16 -7.95
C ARG A 351 -8.41 -14.83 -7.14
N LEU A 352 -8.09 -15.92 -6.45
CA LEU A 352 -9.05 -16.65 -5.60
C LEU A 352 -9.14 -16.10 -4.17
N ALA A 353 -8.35 -15.08 -3.83
CA ALA A 353 -8.22 -14.49 -2.49
C ALA A 353 -7.91 -15.56 -1.42
N LEU A 354 -6.95 -16.44 -1.71
CA LEU A 354 -6.51 -17.55 -0.86
C LEU A 354 -5.03 -17.41 -0.47
N PRO A 355 -4.65 -16.41 0.35
CA PRO A 355 -3.31 -16.36 0.90
C PRO A 355 -3.15 -17.46 1.96
N SER A 356 -2.26 -18.42 1.69
CA SER A 356 -1.84 -19.47 2.63
C SER A 356 -0.32 -19.45 2.83
N ASP A 357 0.17 -19.97 3.96
CA ASP A 357 1.61 -20.12 4.23
C ASP A 357 2.36 -20.89 3.14
N ALA A 358 1.68 -21.88 2.53
CA ALA A 358 2.19 -22.63 1.40
C ALA A 358 2.30 -21.76 0.15
N SER A 359 1.21 -21.05 -0.21
CA SER A 359 1.20 -20.19 -1.39
C SER A 359 2.22 -19.06 -1.28
N TYR A 360 2.42 -18.51 -0.08
CA TYR A 360 3.36 -17.42 0.21
C TYR A 360 4.82 -17.83 -0.08
N ARG A 361 5.16 -19.08 0.21
CA ARG A 361 6.48 -19.68 -0.08
C ARG A 361 6.60 -20.04 -1.56
N PHE A 362 5.63 -20.80 -2.10
CA PHE A 362 5.67 -21.21 -3.49
C PHE A 362 5.65 -20.03 -4.48
N GLU A 363 4.95 -18.93 -4.17
CA GLU A 363 4.89 -17.74 -5.05
C GLU A 363 6.20 -16.95 -5.11
N ARG A 364 7.09 -17.15 -4.13
CA ARG A 364 8.47 -16.60 -4.10
C ARG A 364 9.50 -17.63 -4.58
N GLY A 365 9.21 -18.92 -4.39
CA GLY A 365 10.01 -20.05 -4.84
C GLY A 365 10.51 -20.90 -3.67
N VAL A 366 10.72 -22.19 -3.94
CA VAL A 366 11.21 -23.18 -2.96
C VAL A 366 12.44 -23.90 -3.49
N ASP A 367 13.28 -24.40 -2.59
CA ASP A 367 14.53 -25.08 -2.92
C ASP A 367 14.27 -26.50 -3.48
N GLN A 368 14.54 -26.68 -4.78
CA GLN A 368 14.34 -27.95 -5.48
C GLN A 368 15.26 -29.07 -4.97
N VAL A 369 16.51 -28.76 -4.59
CA VAL A 369 17.48 -29.77 -4.14
C VAL A 369 17.15 -30.22 -2.72
N MET A 370 16.75 -29.29 -1.84
CA MET A 370 16.40 -29.59 -0.45
C MET A 370 15.09 -30.39 -0.34
N ASN A 371 14.24 -30.38 -1.38
CA ASN A 371 12.94 -31.05 -1.41
C ASN A 371 13.00 -32.52 -0.94
N ARG A 372 14.02 -33.29 -1.38
CA ARG A 372 14.18 -34.69 -0.99
C ARG A 372 14.49 -34.85 0.51
N PHE A 373 15.33 -33.99 1.08
CA PHE A 373 15.61 -34.02 2.51
C PHE A 373 14.36 -33.66 3.33
N CYS A 374 13.58 -32.67 2.88
CA CYS A 374 12.34 -32.26 3.52
C CYS A 374 11.31 -33.39 3.60
N ILE A 375 11.05 -34.10 2.50
CA ILE A 375 10.06 -35.18 2.47
C ILE A 375 10.51 -36.40 3.29
N ASP A 376 11.80 -36.73 3.27
CA ASP A 376 12.35 -37.84 4.05
C ASP A 376 12.25 -37.55 5.56
N ARG A 377 12.54 -36.30 5.96
CA ARG A 377 12.42 -35.86 7.35
C ARG A 377 10.97 -35.81 7.82
N ALA A 378 10.07 -35.31 6.98
CA ALA A 378 8.63 -35.34 7.26
C ALA A 378 8.11 -36.76 7.47
N ALA A 379 8.50 -37.71 6.60
CA ALA A 379 8.12 -39.11 6.74
C ALA A 379 8.67 -39.74 8.02
N GLN A 380 9.90 -39.41 8.42
CA GLN A 380 10.47 -39.85 9.69
C GLN A 380 9.62 -39.36 10.87
N LEU A 381 9.34 -38.05 10.94
CA LEU A 381 8.54 -37.47 12.03
C LEU A 381 7.11 -38.02 12.06
N MET A 382 6.49 -38.22 10.89
CA MET A 382 5.16 -38.84 10.81
C MET A 382 5.17 -40.28 11.33
N ALA A 383 6.19 -41.08 10.99
CA ALA A 383 6.31 -42.44 11.50
C ALA A 383 6.51 -42.47 13.03
N GLU A 384 7.42 -41.65 13.56
CA GLU A 384 7.68 -41.54 14.99
C GLU A 384 6.44 -41.11 15.78
N THR A 385 5.66 -40.17 15.24
CA THR A 385 4.49 -39.60 15.93
C THR A 385 3.21 -40.39 15.75
N SER A 386 3.07 -41.18 14.69
CA SER A 386 1.86 -41.97 14.38
C SER A 386 2.01 -43.47 14.63
N GLY A 387 3.24 -44.00 14.71
CA GLY A 387 3.52 -45.43 14.76
C GLY A 387 3.41 -46.14 13.40
N GLY A 388 3.19 -45.40 12.31
CA GLY A 388 3.12 -45.96 10.96
C GLY A 388 4.48 -46.41 10.41
N THR A 389 4.43 -47.21 9.33
CA THR A 389 5.63 -47.68 8.63
C THR A 389 5.81 -46.91 7.33
N VAL A 390 6.99 -46.34 7.11
CA VAL A 390 7.35 -45.68 5.84
C VAL A 390 7.73 -46.74 4.81
N VAL A 391 7.00 -46.78 3.70
CA VAL A 391 7.24 -47.72 2.60
C VAL A 391 8.61 -47.44 1.98
N SER A 392 9.33 -48.49 1.56
CA SER A 392 10.65 -48.34 0.96
C SER A 392 10.64 -47.51 -0.32
N GLY A 393 11.55 -46.53 -0.41
CA GLY A 393 11.73 -45.69 -1.59
C GLY A 393 10.89 -44.41 -1.60
N VAL A 394 11.16 -43.58 -2.61
CA VAL A 394 10.37 -42.38 -2.95
C VAL A 394 9.85 -42.56 -4.37
N VAL A 395 8.62 -42.13 -4.63
CA VAL A 395 8.13 -41.98 -6.00
C VAL A 395 8.49 -40.58 -6.45
N SER A 396 9.21 -40.45 -7.55
CA SER A 396 9.72 -39.17 -8.02
C SER A 396 9.49 -39.02 -9.52
N ASN A 397 9.10 -37.81 -9.94
CA ASN A 397 9.14 -37.40 -11.33
C ASN A 397 9.78 -36.00 -11.39
N GLU A 398 10.96 -35.91 -11.99
CA GLU A 398 11.75 -34.69 -12.15
C GLU A 398 12.03 -34.44 -13.65
N PRO A 399 11.02 -33.99 -14.42
CA PRO A 399 11.19 -33.77 -15.85
C PRO A 399 12.10 -32.59 -16.17
N LYS A 400 12.36 -31.71 -15.20
CA LYS A 400 13.30 -30.59 -15.32
C LYS A 400 14.28 -30.60 -14.13
N PRO A 401 15.37 -31.39 -14.23
CA PRO A 401 16.38 -31.46 -13.17
C PRO A 401 17.01 -30.12 -12.84
N TRP A 402 17.38 -29.94 -11.59
CA TRP A 402 18.10 -28.74 -11.15
C TRP A 402 19.47 -28.63 -11.85
N VAL A 403 19.82 -27.41 -12.26
CA VAL A 403 21.13 -27.07 -12.82
C VAL A 403 21.66 -25.87 -12.06
N ASP A 404 22.86 -25.99 -11.51
CA ASP A 404 23.51 -24.90 -10.80
C ASP A 404 23.65 -23.66 -11.69
N ARG A 405 23.28 -22.50 -11.13
CA ARG A 405 23.35 -21.23 -11.85
C ARG A 405 24.75 -20.67 -11.69
N GLN A 406 25.39 -20.37 -12.83
CA GLN A 406 26.72 -19.80 -12.87
C GLN A 406 26.67 -18.34 -13.27
N HIS A 407 27.33 -17.51 -12.47
CA HIS A 407 27.34 -16.06 -12.60
C HIS A 407 28.77 -15.57 -12.80
N GLY A 408 28.95 -14.64 -13.73
CA GLY A 408 30.23 -13.92 -13.83
C GLY A 408 30.33 -12.87 -12.72
N TYR A 409 31.50 -12.76 -12.08
CA TYR A 409 31.78 -11.73 -11.08
C TYR A 409 33.08 -11.00 -11.40
N ARG A 410 32.98 -9.68 -11.59
CA ARG A 410 34.13 -8.77 -11.75
C ARG A 410 34.27 -7.88 -10.53
N HIS A 411 35.34 -8.08 -9.78
CA HIS A 411 35.60 -7.37 -8.55
C HIS A 411 35.73 -5.85 -8.75
N ASP A 412 36.51 -5.40 -9.74
CA ASP A 412 36.68 -3.97 -10.03
C ASP A 412 35.36 -3.25 -10.33
N LYS A 413 34.44 -3.95 -11.00
CA LYS A 413 33.12 -3.40 -11.33
C LYS A 413 32.19 -3.38 -10.11
N CYS A 414 32.28 -4.38 -9.23
CA CYS A 414 31.62 -4.36 -7.92
C CYS A 414 32.06 -3.14 -7.10
N MET A 415 33.38 -2.95 -6.96
CA MET A 415 33.97 -1.82 -6.24
C MET A 415 33.57 -0.47 -6.84
N SER A 416 33.61 -0.35 -8.17
CA SER A 416 33.16 0.86 -8.86
C SER A 416 31.66 1.16 -8.68
N LEU A 417 30.80 0.13 -8.58
CA LEU A 417 29.36 0.33 -8.38
C LEU A 417 29.04 0.70 -6.94
N LEU A 418 29.65 0.01 -5.98
CA LEU A 418 29.45 0.24 -4.55
C LEU A 418 30.18 1.51 -4.05
N GLY A 419 31.18 1.99 -4.79
CA GLY A 419 32.03 3.11 -4.37
C GLY A 419 32.99 2.71 -3.24
N LEU A 420 33.44 1.46 -3.23
CA LEU A 420 34.31 0.87 -2.21
C LEU A 420 35.68 0.48 -2.80
N ASP A 421 36.61 0.15 -1.92
CA ASP A 421 37.96 -0.35 -2.25
C ASP A 421 38.31 -1.49 -1.27
N LEU A 422 37.64 -2.64 -1.45
CA LEU A 422 37.82 -3.84 -0.63
C LEU A 422 38.72 -4.82 -1.36
N GLU A 423 39.47 -5.64 -0.61
CA GLU A 423 40.24 -6.73 -1.20
C GLU A 423 39.33 -7.85 -1.76
N PRO A 424 39.70 -8.54 -2.85
CA PRO A 424 38.89 -9.63 -3.44
C PRO A 424 38.54 -10.73 -2.44
N GLU A 425 39.45 -11.04 -1.51
CA GLU A 425 39.25 -12.06 -0.46
C GLU A 425 37.99 -11.82 0.39
N PHE A 426 37.59 -10.56 0.58
CA PHE A 426 36.34 -10.26 1.28
C PHE A 426 35.13 -10.82 0.52
N ALA A 427 35.03 -10.53 -0.77
CA ALA A 427 33.94 -11.04 -1.61
C ALA A 427 33.95 -12.57 -1.67
N LYS A 428 35.13 -13.18 -1.77
CA LYS A 428 35.27 -14.65 -1.73
C LYS A 428 34.74 -15.24 -0.43
N LYS A 429 35.07 -14.62 0.71
CA LYS A 429 34.55 -15.04 2.02
C LYS A 429 33.02 -14.93 2.07
N VAL A 430 32.46 -13.82 1.62
CA VAL A 430 31.00 -13.62 1.54
C VAL A 430 30.35 -14.74 0.74
N PHE A 431 30.77 -14.95 -0.51
CA PHE A 431 30.18 -15.98 -1.37
C PHE A 431 30.32 -17.38 -0.79
N THR A 432 31.45 -17.69 -0.15
CA THR A 432 31.66 -19.00 0.47
C THR A 432 30.71 -19.23 1.65
N LEU A 433 30.51 -18.21 2.50
CA LEU A 433 29.59 -18.29 3.64
C LEU A 433 28.12 -18.35 3.21
N GLU A 434 27.78 -17.73 2.08
CA GLU A 434 26.48 -17.88 1.39
C GLU A 434 26.26 -19.28 0.79
N GLY A 435 27.28 -20.15 0.80
CA GLY A 435 27.22 -21.47 0.20
C GLY A 435 27.39 -21.48 -1.31
N CYS A 436 27.91 -20.40 -1.90
CA CYS A 436 28.30 -20.38 -3.31
C CYS A 436 29.64 -21.10 -3.51
N VAL A 437 29.84 -21.66 -4.71
CA VAL A 437 31.12 -22.20 -5.15
C VAL A 437 31.81 -21.17 -6.05
N VAL A 438 33.00 -20.73 -5.65
CA VAL A 438 33.77 -19.71 -6.38
C VAL A 438 34.92 -20.36 -7.15
N ASP A 439 34.93 -20.15 -8.46
CA ASP A 439 36.10 -20.39 -9.34
C ASP A 439 36.75 -19.04 -9.66
N ASP A 440 37.92 -18.81 -9.04
CA ASP A 440 38.75 -17.61 -9.18
C ASP A 440 40.01 -17.86 -10.02
N SER A 441 40.01 -18.89 -10.87
CA SER A 441 41.15 -19.22 -11.75
C SER A 441 41.52 -18.09 -12.73
N ASP A 442 40.56 -17.26 -13.12
CA ASP A 442 40.80 -15.94 -13.74
C ASP A 442 40.59 -14.83 -12.69
N PRO A 443 41.67 -14.19 -12.19
CA PRO A 443 41.57 -13.15 -11.16
C PRO A 443 40.72 -11.93 -11.56
N ALA A 444 40.53 -11.68 -12.86
CA ALA A 444 39.72 -10.57 -13.34
C ALA A 444 38.23 -10.91 -13.49
N ASN A 445 37.90 -12.19 -13.66
CA ASN A 445 36.54 -12.67 -13.92
C ASN A 445 36.30 -14.00 -13.21
N TRP A 446 35.71 -13.96 -12.02
CA TRP A 446 35.34 -15.18 -11.31
C TRP A 446 34.07 -15.78 -11.90
N THR A 447 33.93 -17.10 -11.78
CA THR A 447 32.67 -17.79 -11.98
C THR A 447 32.14 -18.22 -10.62
N VAL A 448 30.95 -17.75 -10.26
CA VAL A 448 30.31 -18.03 -8.97
C VAL A 448 29.06 -18.88 -9.22
N SER A 449 29.03 -20.08 -8.66
CA SER A 449 27.87 -20.96 -8.73
C SER A 449 27.02 -20.79 -7.47
N SER A 450 25.76 -20.38 -7.61
CA SER A 450 24.87 -20.11 -6.47
C SER A 450 24.15 -21.38 -5.99
N PRO A 451 23.89 -21.51 -4.67
CA PRO A 451 23.13 -22.65 -4.15
C PRO A 451 21.66 -22.59 -4.56
N SER A 452 20.98 -23.74 -4.51
CA SER A 452 19.60 -23.91 -5.02
C SER A 452 18.51 -23.12 -4.29
N HIS A 453 18.75 -22.71 -3.04
CA HIS A 453 17.82 -21.87 -2.28
C HIS A 453 17.91 -20.38 -2.65
N ARG A 454 19.01 -19.92 -3.25
CA ARG A 454 19.22 -18.51 -3.64
C ARG A 454 18.69 -18.27 -5.06
N LEU A 455 17.36 -18.25 -5.17
CA LEU A 455 16.66 -18.05 -6.43
C LEU A 455 16.76 -16.61 -6.99
N ASP A 456 17.17 -15.67 -6.15
CA ASP A 456 17.38 -14.26 -6.45
C ASP A 456 18.72 -13.96 -7.14
N LEU A 457 19.71 -14.84 -7.00
CA LEU A 457 20.99 -14.72 -7.69
C LEU A 457 20.84 -15.15 -9.16
N GLU A 458 20.67 -14.18 -10.05
CA GLU A 458 20.48 -14.38 -11.49
C GLU A 458 21.49 -13.61 -12.35
N ARG A 459 22.10 -12.57 -11.79
CA ARG A 459 22.95 -11.60 -12.49
C ARG A 459 24.14 -11.24 -11.62
N GLU A 460 25.18 -10.75 -12.28
CA GLU A 460 26.40 -10.24 -11.65
C GLU A 460 26.12 -9.17 -10.58
N VAL A 461 25.13 -8.28 -10.79
CA VAL A 461 24.79 -7.22 -9.83
C VAL A 461 24.13 -7.75 -8.56
N ASP A 462 23.51 -8.93 -8.60
CA ASP A 462 22.91 -9.55 -7.43
C ASP A 462 24.04 -10.00 -6.48
N LEU A 463 25.16 -10.49 -7.01
CA LEU A 463 26.37 -10.76 -6.21
C LEU A 463 27.01 -9.49 -5.62
N TYR A 464 26.85 -8.34 -6.28
CA TYR A 464 27.37 -7.07 -5.74
C TYR A 464 26.56 -6.61 -4.54
N GLU A 465 25.25 -6.84 -4.56
CA GLU A 465 24.38 -6.62 -3.40
C GLU A 465 24.83 -7.46 -2.21
N GLU A 466 25.16 -8.74 -2.41
CA GLU A 466 25.67 -9.62 -1.35
C GLU A 466 26.95 -9.06 -0.69
N VAL A 467 27.89 -8.57 -1.51
CA VAL A 467 29.11 -7.93 -0.99
C VAL A 467 28.76 -6.65 -0.21
N GLY A 468 27.88 -5.80 -0.76
CA GLY A 468 27.48 -4.54 -0.14
C GLY A 468 26.74 -4.72 1.19
N ARG A 469 25.78 -5.65 1.25
CA ARG A 469 24.98 -5.90 2.47
C ARG A 469 25.82 -6.51 3.58
N VAL A 470 26.72 -7.45 3.27
CA VAL A 470 27.58 -8.08 4.29
C VAL A 470 28.68 -7.13 4.76
N PHE A 471 29.20 -6.27 3.88
CA PHE A 471 30.07 -5.16 4.29
C PHE A 471 29.35 -4.22 5.27
N GLY A 472 28.09 -3.91 4.98
CA GLY A 472 27.24 -3.01 5.76
C GLY A 472 27.01 -1.72 5.01
N LEU A 473 25.77 -1.48 4.59
CA LEU A 473 25.40 -0.30 3.80
C LEU A 473 25.65 1.01 4.56
N ASP A 474 25.54 0.97 5.89
CA ASP A 474 25.84 2.07 6.81
C ASP A 474 27.32 2.47 6.84
N GLN A 475 28.21 1.55 6.44
CA GLN A 475 29.66 1.79 6.37
C GLN A 475 30.11 2.34 5.02
N ILE A 476 29.23 2.35 4.00
CA ILE A 476 29.57 2.89 2.67
C ILE A 476 29.64 4.43 2.74
N PRO A 477 30.77 5.06 2.35
CA PRO A 477 30.92 6.51 2.43
C PRO A 477 29.93 7.28 1.54
N ALA A 478 29.27 8.29 2.09
CA ALA A 478 28.42 9.20 1.32
C ALA A 478 29.25 10.17 0.48
N VAL A 479 29.37 9.90 -0.83
CA VAL A 479 30.09 10.75 -1.79
C VAL A 479 29.11 11.47 -2.72
N LEU A 480 29.24 12.80 -2.84
CA LEU A 480 28.39 13.58 -3.75
C LEU A 480 28.67 13.20 -5.21
N PRO A 481 27.63 12.96 -6.04
CA PRO A 481 27.82 12.67 -7.45
C PRO A 481 28.33 13.89 -8.20
N LYS A 482 29.17 13.66 -9.21
CA LYS A 482 29.60 14.72 -10.14
C LYS A 482 28.47 15.05 -11.10
N ILE A 483 27.87 16.23 -10.96
CA ILE A 483 26.83 16.71 -11.87
C ILE A 483 27.47 17.64 -12.91
N SER A 484 27.45 17.24 -14.19
CA SER A 484 27.81 18.13 -15.30
C SER A 484 26.59 18.94 -15.74
N LYS A 485 26.69 20.28 -15.72
CA LYS A 485 25.65 21.18 -16.22
C LYS A 485 26.08 21.79 -17.56
N SER A 486 25.16 21.79 -18.53
CA SER A 486 25.36 22.52 -19.79
C SER A 486 24.85 23.95 -19.66
N LEU A 487 25.51 24.90 -20.33
CA LEU A 487 24.99 26.27 -20.46
C LEU A 487 23.76 26.34 -21.37
N ASN A 488 23.54 25.33 -22.23
CA ASN A 488 22.38 25.27 -23.13
C ASN A 488 21.06 25.08 -22.36
N THR A 489 21.10 24.40 -21.21
CA THR A 489 19.94 24.23 -20.32
C THR A 489 19.47 25.56 -19.70
N ALA A 490 20.30 26.60 -19.70
CA ALA A 490 19.90 27.93 -19.24
C ALA A 490 19.22 28.78 -20.34
N GLN A 491 19.23 28.32 -21.60
CA GLN A 491 18.65 29.03 -22.75
C GLN A 491 17.26 28.51 -23.16
N ALA A 492 16.88 27.29 -22.77
CA ALA A 492 15.50 26.83 -22.88
C ALA A 492 14.65 27.62 -21.88
N GLY A 493 13.41 27.98 -22.26
CA GLY A 493 12.47 28.67 -21.38
C GLY A 493 12.26 27.98 -20.02
N GLY A 494 11.45 28.59 -19.17
CA GLY A 494 11.16 28.04 -17.84
C GLY A 494 10.66 26.59 -17.91
N THR A 495 11.07 25.76 -16.96
CA THR A 495 10.47 24.42 -16.82
C THR A 495 8.99 24.55 -16.47
N GLN A 496 8.18 23.53 -16.77
CA GLN A 496 6.78 23.48 -16.37
C GLN A 496 6.61 23.70 -14.87
N TYR A 497 7.48 23.08 -14.07
CA TYR A 497 7.53 23.27 -12.63
C TYR A 497 7.74 24.74 -12.25
N ALA A 498 8.66 25.45 -12.92
CA ALA A 498 8.91 26.88 -12.65
C ALA A 498 7.69 27.75 -13.01
N PHE A 499 6.99 27.44 -14.10
CA PHE A 499 5.76 28.12 -14.49
C PHE A 499 4.63 27.90 -13.46
N LEU A 500 4.32 26.64 -13.13
CA LEU A 500 3.29 26.32 -12.13
C LEU A 500 3.62 26.94 -10.77
N ARG A 501 4.90 26.93 -10.36
CA ARG A 501 5.35 27.59 -9.13
C ARG A 501 5.13 29.10 -9.18
N THR A 502 5.35 29.73 -10.33
CA THR A 502 5.10 31.16 -10.54
C THR A 502 3.62 31.51 -10.36
N VAL A 503 2.71 30.65 -10.83
CA VAL A 503 1.26 30.81 -10.63
C VAL A 503 0.86 30.58 -9.17
N LYS A 504 1.39 29.55 -8.50
CA LYS A 504 1.12 29.30 -7.08
C LYS A 504 1.58 30.46 -6.18
N LEU A 505 2.77 30.99 -6.45
CA LEU A 505 3.28 32.17 -5.75
C LEU A 505 2.42 33.41 -5.98
N TRP A 506 1.87 33.57 -7.18
CA TRP A 506 0.91 34.63 -7.46
C TRP A 506 -0.36 34.47 -6.64
N GLY A 507 -0.98 33.28 -6.65
CA GLY A 507 -2.23 33.00 -5.92
C GLY A 507 -2.10 33.32 -4.43
N ALA A 508 -1.02 32.84 -3.81
CA ALA A 508 -0.68 33.18 -2.43
C ALA A 508 -0.41 34.69 -2.23
N GLY A 509 0.31 35.32 -3.17
CA GLY A 509 0.65 36.73 -3.13
C GLY A 509 -0.55 37.68 -3.21
N VAL A 510 -1.62 37.28 -3.91
CA VAL A 510 -2.88 38.04 -3.99
C VAL A 510 -3.89 37.69 -2.89
N GLY A 511 -3.47 36.92 -1.88
CA GLY A 511 -4.28 36.62 -0.69
C GLY A 511 -5.22 35.42 -0.83
N LEU A 512 -5.01 34.55 -1.82
CA LEU A 512 -5.74 33.29 -1.95
C LEU A 512 -4.99 32.16 -1.21
N ASN A 513 -5.73 31.18 -0.72
CA ASN A 513 -5.17 29.99 -0.07
C ASN A 513 -5.19 28.81 -1.04
N GLU A 514 -4.07 28.09 -1.15
CA GLU A 514 -4.01 26.90 -2.01
C GLU A 514 -4.79 25.74 -1.38
N ALA A 515 -5.70 25.15 -2.15
CA ALA A 515 -6.35 23.88 -1.85
C ALA A 515 -5.71 22.77 -2.69
N ILE A 516 -5.53 21.59 -2.08
CA ILE A 516 -5.10 20.37 -2.76
C ILE A 516 -6.20 19.34 -2.59
N ASN A 517 -7.01 19.12 -3.63
CA ASN A 517 -8.09 18.15 -3.61
C ASN A 517 -7.66 16.83 -4.22
N TYR A 518 -8.33 15.74 -3.83
CA TYR A 518 -8.17 14.44 -4.48
C TYR A 518 -8.43 14.56 -5.99
N SER A 519 -7.64 13.85 -6.78
CA SER A 519 -7.84 13.72 -8.23
C SER A 519 -9.07 12.89 -8.59
N PHE A 520 -9.59 12.14 -7.62
CA PHE A 520 -10.77 11.29 -7.74
C PHE A 520 -11.96 11.97 -7.08
N VAL A 521 -13.10 11.92 -7.74
CA VAL A 521 -14.40 12.40 -7.29
C VAL A 521 -15.44 11.30 -7.55
N GLY A 522 -16.69 11.51 -7.13
CA GLY A 522 -17.80 10.63 -7.49
C GLY A 522 -18.45 11.05 -8.80
N ASP A 523 -19.02 10.09 -9.53
CA ASP A 523 -19.93 10.41 -10.66
C ASP A 523 -21.05 11.36 -10.23
N ASP A 524 -21.60 11.17 -9.02
CA ASP A 524 -22.63 12.03 -8.42
C ASP A 524 -22.18 13.50 -8.29
N ASP A 525 -20.91 13.75 -7.97
CA ASP A 525 -20.36 15.11 -7.89
C ASP A 525 -20.30 15.77 -9.28
N LEU A 526 -19.93 15.01 -10.31
CA LEU A 526 -19.88 15.50 -11.69
C LEU A 526 -21.28 15.71 -12.27
N ASP A 527 -22.19 14.77 -12.01
CA ASP A 527 -23.60 14.84 -12.42
C ASP A 527 -24.30 16.05 -11.77
N ARG A 528 -23.97 16.37 -10.52
CA ARG A 528 -24.50 17.55 -9.82
C ARG A 528 -24.11 18.86 -10.46
N LEU A 529 -22.95 18.90 -11.12
CA LEU A 529 -22.47 20.04 -11.90
C LEU A 529 -22.94 19.99 -13.35
N PHE A 530 -23.78 19.03 -13.72
CA PHE A 530 -24.26 18.77 -15.08
C PHE A 530 -23.10 18.57 -16.07
N LEU A 531 -21.98 18.00 -15.59
CA LEU A 531 -20.83 17.69 -16.43
C LEU A 531 -21.08 16.42 -17.25
N PRO A 532 -20.62 16.35 -18.52
CA PRO A 532 -20.84 15.19 -19.37
C PRO A 532 -20.31 13.88 -18.76
N THR A 533 -21.03 12.78 -19.03
CA THR A 533 -20.52 11.43 -18.80
C THR A 533 -19.46 11.04 -19.83
N GLU A 534 -19.56 11.59 -21.04
CA GLU A 534 -18.54 11.44 -22.07
C GLU A 534 -17.23 12.10 -21.63
N GLY A 535 -16.10 11.39 -21.80
CA GLY A 535 -14.79 11.89 -21.39
C GLY A 535 -14.37 11.54 -19.96
N ARG A 536 -15.25 10.94 -19.15
CA ARG A 536 -14.90 10.44 -17.81
C ARG A 536 -13.96 9.24 -17.87
N VAL A 537 -13.04 9.17 -16.91
CA VAL A 537 -12.11 8.04 -16.72
C VAL A 537 -12.39 7.38 -15.38
N ASN A 538 -13.04 6.22 -15.42
CA ASN A 538 -13.49 5.49 -14.23
C ASN A 538 -12.37 4.65 -13.61
N ILE A 539 -12.40 4.53 -12.29
CA ILE A 539 -11.47 3.70 -11.53
C ILE A 539 -12.06 2.30 -11.41
N ALA A 540 -11.30 1.27 -11.81
CA ALA A 540 -11.77 -0.11 -11.79
C ALA A 540 -12.03 -0.66 -10.36
N ASN A 541 -11.21 -0.24 -9.39
CA ASN A 541 -11.30 -0.66 -7.99
C ASN A 541 -11.12 0.57 -7.07
N PRO A 542 -12.13 1.46 -6.96
CA PRO A 542 -12.01 2.67 -6.16
C PRO A 542 -12.00 2.34 -4.66
N LEU A 543 -11.45 3.27 -3.85
CA LEU A 543 -11.48 3.15 -2.38
C LEU A 543 -12.90 3.28 -1.83
N SER A 544 -13.74 4.08 -2.49
CA SER A 544 -15.16 4.28 -2.20
C SER A 544 -15.92 4.69 -3.46
N GLU A 545 -17.24 4.53 -3.47
CA GLU A 545 -18.10 4.99 -4.58
C GLU A 545 -18.03 6.51 -4.80
N ASP A 546 -17.81 7.27 -3.72
CA ASP A 546 -17.63 8.74 -3.79
C ASP A 546 -16.30 9.17 -4.44
N GLN A 547 -15.47 8.21 -4.89
CA GLN A 547 -14.16 8.41 -5.52
C GLN A 547 -13.97 7.46 -6.71
N ASN A 548 -15.04 7.22 -7.49
CA ASN A 548 -15.07 6.24 -8.56
C ASN A 548 -14.59 6.76 -9.93
N VAL A 549 -14.34 8.07 -10.09
CA VAL A 549 -13.97 8.69 -11.36
C VAL A 549 -12.89 9.77 -11.20
N LEU A 550 -11.99 9.90 -12.17
CA LEU A 550 -11.04 11.01 -12.23
C LEU A 550 -11.75 12.32 -12.57
N ARG A 551 -11.42 13.40 -11.87
CA ARG A 551 -12.07 14.71 -12.05
C ARG A 551 -11.83 15.27 -13.46
N THR A 552 -12.92 15.66 -14.12
CA THR A 552 -12.88 16.35 -15.42
C THR A 552 -12.73 17.87 -15.27
N ASP A 553 -13.13 18.41 -14.12
CA ASP A 553 -13.07 19.82 -13.73
C ASP A 553 -12.52 19.95 -12.29
N LEU A 554 -12.01 21.13 -11.92
CA LEU A 554 -11.61 21.40 -10.52
C LEU A 554 -12.77 21.83 -9.61
N ALA A 555 -13.90 22.23 -10.20
CA ALA A 555 -15.06 22.75 -9.48
C ALA A 555 -15.59 21.79 -8.39
N PRO A 556 -15.74 20.46 -8.59
CA PRO A 556 -16.20 19.55 -7.53
C PRO A 556 -15.36 19.62 -6.25
N GLY A 557 -14.03 19.56 -6.39
CA GLY A 557 -13.10 19.61 -5.25
C GLY A 557 -13.14 20.94 -4.52
N LEU A 558 -13.16 22.05 -5.27
CA LEU A 558 -13.28 23.40 -4.72
C LEU A 558 -14.61 23.62 -3.98
N LEU A 559 -15.73 23.12 -4.52
CA LEU A 559 -17.05 23.24 -3.89
C LEU A 559 -17.21 22.34 -2.66
N ASN A 560 -16.61 21.14 -2.67
CA ASN A 560 -16.53 20.31 -1.48
C ASN A 560 -15.66 20.96 -0.39
N THR A 561 -14.56 21.62 -0.77
CA THR A 561 -13.74 22.42 0.16
C THR A 561 -14.52 23.59 0.74
N LEU A 562 -15.31 24.30 -0.09
CA LEU A 562 -16.23 25.35 0.35
C LEU A 562 -17.21 24.81 1.40
N LYS A 563 -17.92 23.71 1.08
CA LYS A 563 -18.89 23.07 1.96
C LYS A 563 -18.27 22.68 3.31
N HIS A 564 -17.08 22.09 3.29
CA HIS A 564 -16.34 21.73 4.50
C HIS A 564 -16.04 22.95 5.38
N ASN A 565 -15.54 24.04 4.79
CA ASN A 565 -15.23 25.28 5.52
C ASN A 565 -16.49 25.92 6.12
N LEU A 566 -17.59 25.95 5.37
CA LEU A 566 -18.86 26.48 5.86
C LEU A 566 -19.40 25.67 7.04
N ALA A 567 -19.25 24.34 7.02
CA ALA A 567 -19.65 23.47 8.13
C ALA A 567 -18.85 23.74 9.42
N GLN A 568 -17.62 24.26 9.30
CA GLN A 568 -16.78 24.68 10.42
C GLN A 568 -16.98 26.15 10.82
N GLY A 569 -17.92 26.86 10.20
CA GLY A 569 -18.22 28.26 10.51
C GLY A 569 -17.29 29.29 9.87
N ASN A 570 -16.46 28.89 8.90
CA ASN A 570 -15.66 29.84 8.12
C ASN A 570 -16.50 30.41 6.96
N PHE A 571 -16.73 31.72 6.97
CA PHE A 571 -17.54 32.42 5.97
C PHE A 571 -16.74 33.35 5.05
N HIS A 572 -15.43 33.47 5.22
CA HIS A 572 -14.53 34.25 4.37
C HIS A 572 -13.57 33.29 3.65
N ILE A 573 -13.90 32.91 2.43
CA ILE A 573 -13.22 31.82 1.72
C ILE A 573 -12.61 32.36 0.43
N ARG A 574 -11.29 32.17 0.30
CA ARG A 574 -10.44 32.61 -0.81
C ARG A 574 -9.53 31.46 -1.18
N LEU A 575 -9.90 30.71 -2.20
CA LEU A 575 -9.21 29.49 -2.58
C LEU A 575 -8.67 29.60 -3.99
N PHE A 576 -7.55 28.94 -4.21
CA PHE A 576 -7.13 28.54 -5.54
C PHE A 576 -6.62 27.11 -5.52
N GLU A 577 -6.66 26.43 -6.67
CA GLU A 577 -6.08 25.11 -6.85
C GLU A 577 -5.35 25.07 -8.18
N VAL A 578 -4.08 24.64 -8.16
CA VAL A 578 -3.30 24.35 -9.36
C VAL A 578 -3.18 22.84 -9.45
N ALA A 579 -3.94 22.22 -10.33
CA ALA A 579 -4.03 20.77 -10.41
C ALA A 579 -4.40 20.30 -11.81
N LYS A 580 -4.38 18.98 -12.01
CA LYS A 580 -4.72 18.36 -13.29
C LYS A 580 -6.19 18.03 -13.37
N GLN A 581 -6.76 18.25 -14.56
CA GLN A 581 -7.97 17.55 -15.01
C GLN A 581 -7.59 16.35 -15.87
N PHE A 582 -8.49 15.37 -15.95
CA PHE A 582 -8.31 14.14 -16.70
C PHE A 582 -9.48 13.94 -17.65
N LEU A 583 -9.19 13.72 -18.93
CA LEU A 583 -10.20 13.49 -19.96
C LEU A 583 -9.84 12.24 -20.76
N ALA A 584 -10.80 11.38 -21.04
CA ALA A 584 -10.60 10.22 -21.90
C ALA A 584 -10.17 10.67 -23.30
N ASP A 585 -9.08 10.10 -23.79
CA ASP A 585 -8.50 10.40 -25.11
C ASP A 585 -7.88 9.13 -25.70
N LYS A 586 -8.58 8.52 -26.66
CA LYS A 586 -8.12 7.30 -27.34
C LYS A 586 -6.84 7.48 -28.16
N THR A 587 -6.40 8.72 -28.40
CA THR A 587 -5.14 9.00 -29.09
C THR A 587 -3.94 9.06 -28.13
N SER A 588 -4.19 9.16 -26.83
CA SER A 588 -3.16 9.10 -25.79
C SER A 588 -2.72 7.65 -25.56
N GLU A 589 -1.44 7.44 -25.24
CA GLU A 589 -0.89 6.12 -24.89
C GLU A 589 -1.60 5.51 -23.66
N THR A 590 -2.06 6.34 -22.74
CA THR A 590 -2.77 5.94 -21.53
C THR A 590 -4.29 6.00 -21.67
N GLU A 591 -4.80 6.24 -22.89
CA GLU A 591 -6.22 6.52 -23.16
C GLU A 591 -6.79 7.72 -22.38
N THR A 592 -5.92 8.51 -21.74
CA THR A 592 -6.28 9.67 -20.90
C THR A 592 -5.35 10.83 -21.22
N ARG A 593 -5.91 12.04 -21.34
CA ARG A 593 -5.17 13.29 -21.46
C ARG A 593 -5.27 14.08 -20.17
N GLU A 594 -4.13 14.57 -19.71
CA GLU A 594 -4.00 15.37 -18.50
C GLU A 594 -3.73 16.83 -18.86
N HIS A 595 -4.51 17.76 -18.31
CA HIS A 595 -4.31 19.19 -18.54
C HIS A 595 -4.13 19.92 -17.21
N ASN A 596 -3.15 20.83 -17.13
CA ASN A 596 -2.98 21.68 -15.95
C ASN A 596 -4.02 22.80 -15.95
N ARG A 597 -4.72 22.93 -14.83
CA ARG A 597 -5.78 23.92 -14.63
C ARG A 597 -5.49 24.75 -13.39
N LEU A 598 -6.00 25.97 -13.39
CA LEU A 598 -6.08 26.85 -12.23
C LEU A 598 -7.55 27.10 -11.92
N GLY A 599 -8.02 26.56 -10.81
CA GLY A 599 -9.32 26.87 -10.23
C GLY A 599 -9.20 27.99 -9.22
N LEU A 600 -10.09 28.98 -9.25
CA LEU A 600 -10.25 30.01 -8.22
C LEU A 600 -11.64 29.91 -7.62
N LEU A 601 -11.77 30.08 -6.30
CA LEU A 601 -13.09 30.16 -5.63
C LEU A 601 -13.09 31.27 -4.59
N LEU A 602 -14.06 32.19 -4.71
CA LEU A 602 -14.28 33.29 -3.78
C LEU A 602 -15.69 33.21 -3.20
N TYR A 603 -15.80 33.34 -1.88
CA TYR A 603 -17.09 33.37 -1.18
C TYR A 603 -17.08 34.28 0.04
N GLY A 604 -18.20 34.96 0.26
CA GLY A 604 -18.47 35.75 1.47
C GLY A 604 -17.88 37.17 1.48
N PRO A 605 -17.64 37.77 2.66
CA PRO A 605 -17.21 39.16 2.80
C PRO A 605 -15.92 39.44 2.03
N ARG A 606 -15.82 40.57 1.31
CA ARG A 606 -14.66 40.97 0.49
C ARG A 606 -13.37 41.03 1.31
N HIS A 607 -13.44 41.58 2.51
CA HIS A 607 -12.36 41.64 3.48
C HIS A 607 -12.70 40.75 4.67
N ALA A 608 -11.69 40.28 5.41
CA ALA A 608 -11.91 39.78 6.75
C ALA A 608 -12.61 40.87 7.58
N SER A 609 -13.52 40.50 8.48
CA SER A 609 -14.41 41.40 9.23
C SER A 609 -13.68 42.32 10.22
N GLU A 610 -12.79 43.19 9.73
CA GLU A 610 -11.91 44.04 10.51
C GLU A 610 -11.91 45.48 9.99
N TRP A 611 -11.79 46.44 10.92
CA TRP A 611 -11.54 47.84 10.60
C TRP A 611 -10.19 48.00 9.88
N PRO A 612 -10.04 48.87 8.84
CA PRO A 612 -10.92 49.95 8.40
C PRO A 612 -11.72 49.61 7.12
N TRP A 613 -11.94 48.34 6.81
CA TRP A 613 -12.42 47.93 5.50
C TRP A 613 -13.93 48.14 5.29
N PRO A 614 -14.38 48.55 4.09
CA PRO A 614 -15.80 48.64 3.77
C PRO A 614 -16.51 47.30 3.90
N THR A 615 -17.77 47.35 4.34
CA THR A 615 -18.64 46.16 4.37
C THR A 615 -19.14 45.84 2.97
N GLY A 616 -19.08 44.56 2.59
CA GLY A 616 -19.51 44.06 1.28
C GLY A 616 -19.04 42.63 1.06
N ASP A 617 -19.77 41.88 0.24
CA ASP A 617 -19.35 40.55 -0.21
C ASP A 617 -18.54 40.64 -1.50
N VAL A 618 -17.78 39.59 -1.81
CA VAL A 618 -17.13 39.47 -3.11
C VAL A 618 -18.17 39.43 -4.23
N ASP A 619 -17.82 40.03 -5.35
CA ASP A 619 -18.60 40.03 -6.57
C ASP A 619 -17.76 39.64 -7.79
N PHE A 620 -18.37 39.72 -8.96
CA PHE A 620 -17.74 39.43 -10.24
C PHE A 620 -16.45 40.24 -10.48
N LEU A 621 -16.40 41.50 -10.04
CA LEU A 621 -15.26 42.38 -10.29
C LEU A 621 -14.03 41.97 -9.47
N ASP A 622 -14.23 41.36 -8.29
CA ASP A 622 -13.14 40.78 -7.51
C ASP A 622 -12.50 39.60 -8.25
N LEU A 623 -13.32 38.68 -8.78
CA LEU A 623 -12.83 37.54 -9.55
C LEU A 623 -12.17 37.99 -10.85
N LYS A 624 -12.81 38.92 -11.59
CA LYS A 624 -12.26 39.51 -12.81
C LYS A 624 -10.91 40.18 -12.54
N GLY A 625 -10.80 40.95 -11.45
CA GLY A 625 -9.55 41.60 -11.06
C GLY A 625 -8.41 40.62 -10.79
N HIS A 626 -8.68 39.47 -10.17
CA HIS A 626 -7.68 38.41 -10.02
C HIS A 626 -7.24 37.84 -11.37
N VAL A 627 -8.19 37.55 -12.28
CA VAL A 627 -7.87 37.01 -13.61
C VAL A 627 -7.08 38.03 -14.45
N GLU A 628 -7.49 39.30 -14.48
CA GLU A 628 -6.77 40.39 -15.15
C GLU A 628 -5.36 40.54 -14.58
N HIS A 629 -5.22 40.56 -13.26
CA HIS A 629 -3.91 40.67 -12.62
C HIS A 629 -3.01 39.47 -12.95
N LEU A 630 -3.53 38.24 -12.95
CA LEU A 630 -2.74 37.07 -13.33
C LEU A 630 -2.24 37.20 -14.77
N VAL A 631 -3.14 37.44 -15.71
CA VAL A 631 -2.85 37.40 -17.14
C VAL A 631 -1.98 38.59 -17.56
N GLU A 632 -2.42 39.82 -17.27
CA GLU A 632 -1.75 41.03 -17.74
C GLU A 632 -0.58 41.45 -16.84
N ASN A 633 -0.78 41.47 -15.51
CA ASN A 633 0.23 42.02 -14.62
C ASN A 633 1.29 41.00 -14.20
N HIS A 634 0.93 39.73 -13.98
CA HIS A 634 1.87 38.72 -13.50
C HIS A 634 2.53 37.96 -14.64
N LEU A 635 1.74 37.41 -15.57
CA LEU A 635 2.23 36.67 -16.74
C LEU A 635 2.65 37.57 -17.91
N LYS A 636 2.32 38.87 -17.85
CA LYS A 636 2.66 39.88 -18.87
C LYS A 636 2.03 39.65 -20.23
N LEU A 637 0.98 38.85 -20.33
CA LEU A 637 0.24 38.63 -21.57
C LEU A 637 -0.58 39.86 -21.96
N GLN A 638 -1.16 39.85 -23.17
CA GLN A 638 -2.14 40.86 -23.57
C GLN A 638 -3.34 40.86 -22.62
N ALA A 639 -3.95 42.03 -22.40
CA ALA A 639 -5.14 42.17 -21.59
C ALA A 639 -6.23 41.17 -22.02
N PRO A 640 -6.84 40.42 -21.08
CA PRO A 640 -7.85 39.44 -21.42
C PRO A 640 -9.17 40.10 -21.84
N ASP A 641 -9.83 39.50 -22.83
CA ASP A 641 -11.18 39.83 -23.25
C ASP A 641 -12.21 38.96 -22.53
N PHE A 642 -13.32 39.58 -22.15
CA PHE A 642 -14.41 38.95 -21.41
C PHE A 642 -15.69 39.01 -22.22
N SER A 643 -16.25 37.84 -22.53
CA SER A 643 -17.52 37.72 -23.28
C SER A 643 -18.50 36.84 -22.51
N LEU A 644 -19.77 37.24 -22.49
CA LEU A 644 -20.82 36.41 -21.89
C LEU A 644 -20.92 35.10 -22.70
N ALA A 645 -20.97 33.99 -21.96
CA ALA A 645 -21.27 32.67 -22.51
C ALA A 645 -22.63 32.24 -21.98
N GLU A 646 -23.52 31.84 -22.90
CA GLU A 646 -24.84 31.31 -22.56
C GLU A 646 -24.73 29.82 -22.18
N ASP A 647 -25.67 29.35 -21.37
CA ASP A 647 -25.92 27.92 -21.10
C ASP A 647 -24.75 27.10 -20.52
N HIS A 648 -23.91 27.69 -19.67
CA HIS A 648 -22.89 26.90 -18.96
C HIS A 648 -23.51 25.93 -17.93
N ALA A 649 -22.89 24.75 -17.77
CA ALA A 649 -23.42 23.65 -16.95
C ALA A 649 -23.72 24.08 -15.50
N TYR A 650 -22.77 24.75 -14.86
CA TYR A 650 -22.85 25.14 -13.44
C TYR A 650 -22.64 26.64 -13.14
N LEU A 651 -22.46 27.49 -14.17
CA LEU A 651 -22.23 28.93 -13.99
C LEU A 651 -23.37 29.77 -14.60
N GLU A 652 -23.86 30.76 -13.87
CA GLU A 652 -24.87 31.71 -14.32
C GLU A 652 -24.78 33.06 -13.54
N PRO A 653 -24.32 34.16 -14.17
CA PRO A 653 -23.79 34.21 -15.53
C PRO A 653 -22.43 33.52 -15.66
N CYS A 654 -22.14 33.02 -16.86
CA CYS A 654 -20.83 32.52 -17.27
C CYS A 654 -20.14 33.52 -18.19
N VAL A 655 -18.84 33.69 -18.03
CA VAL A 655 -18.00 34.58 -18.82
C VAL A 655 -16.81 33.79 -19.35
N LYS A 656 -16.65 33.77 -20.67
CA LYS A 656 -15.47 33.23 -21.34
C LYS A 656 -14.34 34.24 -21.23
N VAL A 657 -13.14 33.74 -20.89
CA VAL A 657 -11.90 34.52 -20.80
C VAL A 657 -11.01 34.16 -21.99
N SER A 658 -10.61 35.14 -22.79
CA SER A 658 -9.75 34.93 -23.96
C SER A 658 -8.59 35.93 -23.99
N VAL A 659 -7.47 35.53 -24.59
CA VAL A 659 -6.33 36.42 -24.89
C VAL A 659 -6.16 36.41 -26.40
N GLY A 660 -6.51 37.54 -27.04
CA GLY A 660 -6.69 37.57 -28.49
C GLY A 660 -7.82 36.62 -28.92
N GLU A 661 -7.55 35.76 -29.90
CA GLU A 661 -8.54 34.78 -30.39
C GLU A 661 -8.58 33.48 -29.57
N THR A 662 -7.63 33.28 -28.65
CA THR A 662 -7.48 32.02 -27.92
C THR A 662 -8.20 32.07 -26.57
N SER A 663 -9.07 31.10 -26.32
CA SER A 663 -9.73 30.92 -25.03
C SER A 663 -8.74 30.39 -24.00
N ILE A 664 -8.68 31.02 -22.83
CA ILE A 664 -7.82 30.59 -21.71
C ILE A 664 -8.63 30.07 -20.51
N GLY A 665 -9.96 30.07 -20.60
CA GLY A 665 -10.83 29.49 -19.58
C GLY A 665 -12.17 30.19 -19.45
N ILE A 666 -12.82 29.96 -18.32
CA ILE A 666 -14.13 30.50 -17.96
C ILE A 666 -14.13 31.03 -16.53
N MET A 667 -15.06 31.93 -16.24
CA MET A 667 -15.34 32.39 -14.89
C MET A 667 -16.80 32.82 -14.73
N GLY A 668 -17.32 32.82 -13.51
CA GLY A 668 -18.69 33.23 -13.29
C GLY A 668 -19.21 32.95 -11.89
N LYS A 669 -20.52 33.07 -11.73
CA LYS A 669 -21.23 32.77 -10.49
C LYS A 669 -21.79 31.35 -10.54
N ILE A 670 -21.58 30.55 -9.50
CA ILE A 670 -22.19 29.23 -9.39
C ILE A 670 -23.72 29.37 -9.32
N LYS A 671 -24.44 28.54 -10.09
CA LYS A 671 -25.92 28.51 -10.06
C LYS A 671 -26.45 28.31 -8.65
N LYS A 672 -27.56 29.01 -8.33
CA LYS A 672 -28.06 29.15 -6.94
C LYS A 672 -28.45 27.81 -6.31
N ASP A 673 -29.03 26.90 -7.08
CA ASP A 673 -29.42 25.55 -6.68
C ASP A 673 -28.21 24.66 -6.37
N ILE A 674 -27.17 24.72 -7.22
CA ILE A 674 -25.89 24.04 -6.99
C ILE A 674 -25.20 24.59 -5.74
N ALA A 675 -25.06 25.92 -5.63
CA ALA A 675 -24.48 26.57 -4.46
C ALA A 675 -25.22 26.19 -3.15
N GLY A 676 -26.55 26.12 -3.20
CA GLY A 676 -27.38 25.70 -2.07
C GLY A 676 -27.11 24.28 -1.58
N PHE A 677 -26.78 23.34 -2.48
CA PHE A 677 -26.39 21.97 -2.10
C PHE A 677 -25.10 21.94 -1.28
N TYR A 678 -24.13 22.79 -1.63
CA TYR A 678 -22.87 22.96 -0.89
C TYR A 678 -23.01 23.89 0.32
N HIS A 679 -24.24 24.17 0.77
CA HIS A 679 -24.60 25.01 1.92
C HIS A 679 -24.19 26.48 1.81
N ALA A 680 -23.85 26.96 0.61
CA ALA A 680 -23.56 28.35 0.37
C ALA A 680 -24.86 29.17 0.37
N LYS A 681 -24.93 30.18 1.24
CA LYS A 681 -26.09 31.10 1.37
C LYS A 681 -25.91 32.40 0.58
N LYS A 682 -24.68 32.68 0.19
CA LYS A 682 -24.26 33.86 -0.59
C LYS A 682 -23.75 33.40 -1.96
N ASP A 683 -23.46 34.36 -2.81
CA ASP A 683 -22.91 34.10 -4.13
C ASP A 683 -21.51 33.47 -4.03
N VAL A 684 -21.29 32.43 -4.84
CA VAL A 684 -20.00 31.73 -4.99
C VAL A 684 -19.47 32.09 -6.37
N TRP A 685 -18.27 32.65 -6.41
CA TRP A 685 -17.60 33.03 -7.65
C TRP A 685 -16.48 32.05 -7.94
N LEU A 686 -16.44 31.52 -9.16
CA LEU A 686 -15.48 30.51 -9.58
C LEU A 686 -14.85 30.88 -10.93
N ALA A 687 -13.55 30.68 -11.06
CA ALA A 687 -12.86 30.68 -12.35
C ALA A 687 -12.15 29.34 -12.56
N ASP A 688 -12.10 28.88 -13.80
CA ASP A 688 -11.33 27.72 -14.22
C ASP A 688 -10.54 28.08 -15.49
N LEU A 689 -9.21 28.11 -15.36
CA LEU A 689 -8.29 28.59 -16.38
C LEU A 689 -7.31 27.49 -16.83
N ASP A 690 -6.99 27.46 -18.12
CA ASP A 690 -6.08 26.51 -18.75
C ASP A 690 -4.62 26.98 -18.65
N LEU A 691 -3.85 26.33 -17.77
CA LEU A 691 -2.46 26.66 -17.51
C LEU A 691 -1.51 26.20 -18.61
N ASP A 692 -1.87 25.16 -19.37
CA ASP A 692 -1.02 24.68 -20.46
C ASP A 692 -1.06 25.68 -21.61
N THR A 693 -2.26 26.11 -22.00
CA THR A 693 -2.46 27.16 -23.01
C THR A 693 -1.77 28.47 -22.60
N MET A 694 -1.93 28.92 -21.35
CA MET A 694 -1.26 30.12 -20.85
C MET A 694 0.27 30.00 -20.86
N ARG A 695 0.81 28.81 -20.55
CA ARG A 695 2.25 28.59 -20.59
C ARG A 695 2.81 28.73 -22.01
N GLU A 696 2.14 28.15 -23.00
CA GLU A 696 2.54 28.27 -24.41
C GLU A 696 2.60 29.74 -24.86
N MET A 697 1.63 30.56 -24.42
CA MET A 697 1.63 32.00 -24.68
C MET A 697 2.82 32.71 -24.02
N VAL A 698 3.16 32.37 -22.77
CA VAL A 698 4.29 32.96 -22.06
C VAL A 698 5.62 32.57 -22.71
N ASP A 699 5.77 31.30 -23.11
CA ASP A 699 7.00 30.79 -23.73
C ASP A 699 7.25 31.40 -25.12
N THR A 700 6.20 31.82 -25.83
CA THR A 700 6.30 32.48 -27.14
C THR A 700 6.44 34.00 -27.06
N GLN A 701 6.20 34.60 -25.89
CA GLN A 701 6.25 36.04 -25.71
C GLN A 701 7.69 36.59 -25.63
N ALA A 702 7.93 37.73 -26.28
CA ALA A 702 9.16 38.50 -26.12
C ALA A 702 8.90 39.79 -25.31
N ILE A 703 9.42 39.85 -24.08
CA ILE A 703 9.39 41.07 -23.26
C ILE A 703 10.42 42.06 -23.82
N LYS A 704 9.96 43.24 -24.22
CA LYS A 704 10.79 44.31 -24.79
C LYS A 704 10.83 45.52 -23.86
N PHE A 705 11.95 46.24 -23.90
CA PHE A 705 12.07 47.52 -23.20
C PHE A 705 11.24 48.60 -23.89
N ALA A 706 10.39 49.29 -23.13
CA ALA A 706 9.70 50.51 -23.54
C ALA A 706 10.31 51.72 -22.81
N PRO A 707 10.75 52.79 -23.51
CA PRO A 707 11.30 53.98 -22.87
C PRO A 707 10.31 54.64 -21.91
N LEU A 708 10.81 55.12 -20.77
CA LEU A 708 9.98 55.84 -19.81
C LEU A 708 9.47 57.16 -20.42
N PRO A 709 8.20 57.52 -20.21
CA PRO A 709 7.68 58.79 -20.71
C PRO A 709 8.36 59.99 -20.03
N VAL A 710 8.95 60.89 -20.81
CA VAL A 710 9.65 62.10 -20.28
C VAL A 710 8.86 63.41 -20.42
N PHE A 711 7.71 63.39 -21.10
CA PHE A 711 6.84 64.55 -21.30
C PHE A 711 5.55 64.42 -20.47
N PRO A 712 4.96 65.52 -19.98
CA PRO A 712 3.76 65.47 -19.16
C PRO A 712 2.52 65.04 -19.99
N PRO A 713 1.58 64.28 -19.40
CA PRO A 713 0.30 63.97 -20.02
C PRO A 713 -0.67 65.16 -20.00
N SER A 714 -1.63 65.14 -20.92
CA SER A 714 -2.86 65.92 -20.86
C SER A 714 -4.06 64.98 -20.71
N ARG A 715 -4.92 65.20 -19.72
CA ARG A 715 -6.09 64.36 -19.45
C ARG A 715 -7.37 65.07 -19.89
N ARG A 716 -8.29 64.32 -20.49
CA ARG A 716 -9.66 64.77 -20.80
C ARG A 716 -10.63 63.69 -20.38
N ASP A 717 -11.64 64.08 -19.60
CA ASP A 717 -12.70 63.18 -19.19
C ASP A 717 -13.90 63.40 -20.13
N VAL A 718 -14.52 62.31 -20.57
CA VAL A 718 -15.74 62.31 -21.39
C VAL A 718 -16.77 61.44 -20.70
N THR A 719 -17.99 61.95 -20.54
CA THR A 719 -19.13 61.15 -20.07
C THR A 719 -19.95 60.74 -21.28
N VAL A 720 -20.10 59.44 -21.45
CA VAL A 720 -20.94 58.84 -22.49
C VAL A 720 -22.26 58.45 -21.85
N ILE A 721 -23.36 58.91 -22.42
CA ILE A 721 -24.73 58.61 -21.98
C ILE A 721 -25.38 57.74 -23.04
N GLY A 722 -25.86 56.56 -22.67
CA GLY A 722 -26.49 55.62 -23.60
C GLY A 722 -27.32 54.55 -22.88
N PRO A 723 -27.83 53.55 -23.63
CA PRO A 723 -28.63 52.46 -23.07
C PRO A 723 -27.89 51.69 -21.97
N ALA A 724 -28.56 51.30 -20.89
CA ALA A 724 -27.97 50.50 -19.82
C ALA A 724 -27.37 49.16 -20.30
N THR A 725 -27.90 48.61 -21.40
CA THR A 725 -27.41 47.37 -22.02
C THR A 725 -26.13 47.54 -22.83
N LEU A 726 -25.66 48.76 -23.09
CA LEU A 726 -24.44 49.01 -23.86
C LEU A 726 -23.21 48.59 -23.05
N PRO A 727 -22.39 47.62 -23.53
CA PRO A 727 -21.20 47.18 -22.79
C PRO A 727 -20.15 48.30 -22.73
N ALA A 728 -19.57 48.53 -21.55
CA ALA A 728 -18.46 49.48 -21.39
C ALA A 728 -17.26 49.15 -22.29
N GLN A 729 -17.03 47.86 -22.55
CA GLN A 729 -16.01 47.38 -23.48
C GLN A 729 -16.23 47.88 -24.91
N ALA A 730 -17.49 47.97 -25.38
CA ALA A 730 -17.78 48.46 -26.72
C ALA A 730 -17.40 49.94 -26.87
N ILE A 731 -17.63 50.74 -25.83
CA ILE A 731 -17.20 52.15 -25.79
C ILE A 731 -15.67 52.25 -25.74
N HIS A 732 -15.04 51.46 -24.88
CA HIS A 732 -13.57 51.42 -24.75
C HIS A 732 -12.89 51.06 -26.08
N GLN A 733 -13.36 49.99 -26.73
CA GLN A 733 -12.85 49.57 -28.03
C GLN A 733 -13.07 50.62 -29.11
N ALA A 734 -14.25 51.24 -29.16
CA ALA A 734 -14.53 52.32 -30.13
C ALA A 734 -13.64 53.56 -29.92
N ILE A 735 -13.20 53.84 -28.68
CA ILE A 735 -12.21 54.89 -28.38
C ILE A 735 -10.83 54.50 -28.96
N LEU A 736 -10.41 53.26 -28.77
CA LEU A 736 -9.11 52.76 -29.28
C LEU A 736 -9.10 52.71 -30.81
N ASP A 737 -10.18 52.22 -31.43
CA ASP A 737 -10.33 52.08 -32.88
C ASP A 737 -10.38 53.43 -33.62
N ALA A 738 -10.62 54.54 -32.89
CA ALA A 738 -10.47 55.89 -33.44
C ALA A 738 -9.03 56.19 -33.89
N GLY A 739 -8.04 55.38 -33.50
CA GLY A 739 -6.69 55.39 -34.06
C GLY A 739 -5.89 56.65 -33.72
N VAL A 740 -6.15 57.27 -32.58
CA VAL A 740 -5.47 58.50 -32.16
C VAL A 740 -4.07 58.17 -31.63
N SER A 741 -3.03 58.53 -32.40
CA SER A 741 -1.63 58.17 -32.10
C SER A 741 -1.05 58.77 -30.82
N ILE A 742 -1.66 59.83 -30.29
CA ILE A 742 -1.24 60.49 -29.04
C ILE A 742 -2.06 60.03 -27.83
N LEU A 743 -3.02 59.12 -28.01
CA LEU A 743 -3.80 58.54 -26.91
C LEU A 743 -2.95 57.47 -26.22
N GLU A 744 -2.63 57.70 -24.95
CA GLU A 744 -1.75 56.84 -24.13
C GLU A 744 -2.57 55.82 -23.31
N SER A 745 -3.68 56.23 -22.70
CA SER A 745 -4.55 55.34 -21.93
C SER A 745 -6.01 55.79 -21.93
N VAL A 746 -6.91 54.84 -21.69
CA VAL A 746 -8.37 55.02 -21.55
C VAL A 746 -8.82 54.27 -20.30
N GLU A 747 -9.34 54.98 -19.32
CA GLU A 747 -9.77 54.42 -18.03
C GLU A 747 -11.24 54.74 -17.78
N LEU A 748 -12.05 53.75 -17.43
CA LEU A 748 -13.40 54.00 -16.91
C LEU A 748 -13.27 54.51 -15.48
N VAL A 749 -13.70 55.74 -15.24
CA VAL A 749 -13.55 56.44 -13.95
C VAL A 749 -14.78 56.26 -13.08
N THR A 750 -15.96 56.43 -13.67
CA THR A 750 -17.23 56.44 -12.94
C THR A 750 -18.32 55.84 -13.80
N GLU A 751 -19.18 55.06 -13.14
CA GLU A 751 -20.49 54.66 -13.63
C GLU A 751 -21.56 55.37 -12.80
N PHE A 752 -22.55 55.94 -13.47
CA PHE A 752 -23.71 56.56 -12.81
C PHE A 752 -24.99 56.19 -13.56
N ILE A 753 -25.99 55.71 -12.83
CA ILE A 753 -27.32 55.38 -13.35
C ILE A 753 -28.28 56.44 -12.78
N PRO A 754 -28.87 57.32 -13.61
CA PRO A 754 -29.80 58.34 -13.15
C PRO A 754 -31.09 57.73 -12.54
N GLU A 755 -31.62 58.36 -11.48
CA GLU A 755 -32.92 57.98 -10.92
C GLU A 755 -34.07 58.55 -11.77
N GLY A 756 -34.78 57.70 -12.50
CA GLY A 756 -35.96 58.04 -13.31
C GLY A 756 -35.93 57.41 -14.71
N GLN A 757 -37.10 57.12 -15.28
CA GLN A 757 -37.21 56.72 -16.69
C GLN A 757 -36.88 57.93 -17.58
N SER A 758 -36.09 57.72 -18.64
CA SER A 758 -35.95 58.71 -19.72
C SER A 758 -37.33 59.04 -20.32
N GLU A 759 -37.41 60.12 -21.10
CA GLU A 759 -38.67 60.53 -21.77
C GLU A 759 -39.28 59.44 -22.69
N ASP A 760 -38.49 58.40 -23.05
CA ASP A 760 -38.90 57.25 -23.87
C ASP A 760 -39.05 55.93 -23.11
N GLY A 761 -38.89 55.92 -21.79
CA GLY A 761 -39.07 54.72 -20.94
C GLY A 761 -37.87 53.77 -20.90
N SER A 762 -36.74 54.11 -21.52
CA SER A 762 -35.50 53.34 -21.47
C SER A 762 -34.65 53.67 -20.23
N GLU A 763 -33.88 52.69 -19.73
CA GLU A 763 -32.91 52.93 -18.66
C GLU A 763 -31.60 53.46 -19.28
N GLU A 764 -31.24 54.71 -18.95
CA GLU A 764 -29.97 55.33 -19.35
C GLU A 764 -28.85 55.02 -18.35
N ARG A 765 -27.61 54.96 -18.85
CA ARG A 765 -26.39 54.77 -18.06
C ARG A 765 -25.32 55.75 -18.51
N ASN A 766 -24.68 56.41 -17.54
CA ASN A 766 -23.61 57.37 -17.77
C ASN A 766 -22.27 56.71 -17.43
N LEU A 767 -21.37 56.64 -18.40
CA LEU A 767 -20.03 56.09 -18.25
C LEU A 767 -18.98 57.17 -18.53
N SER A 768 -18.26 57.57 -17.48
CA SER A 768 -17.21 58.58 -17.58
C SER A 768 -15.86 57.93 -17.83
N PHE A 769 -15.25 58.20 -18.98
CA PHE A 769 -13.92 57.73 -19.37
C PHE A 769 -12.91 58.85 -19.27
N ARG A 770 -11.73 58.56 -18.73
CA ARG A 770 -10.55 59.42 -18.75
C ARG A 770 -9.62 59.00 -19.88
N LEU A 771 -9.39 59.92 -20.81
CA LEU A 771 -8.45 59.75 -21.90
C LEU A 771 -7.17 60.52 -21.57
N THR A 772 -6.07 59.79 -21.45
CA THR A 772 -4.75 60.38 -21.24
C THR A 772 -4.04 60.50 -22.58
N TYR A 773 -3.64 61.72 -22.93
CA TYR A 773 -2.90 62.02 -24.15
C TYR A 773 -1.45 62.37 -23.84
N ARG A 774 -0.50 61.78 -24.56
CA ARG A 774 0.93 62.08 -24.44
C ARG A 774 1.64 61.88 -25.77
N HIS A 775 2.59 62.76 -26.06
CA HIS A 775 3.48 62.59 -27.23
C HIS A 775 4.88 62.17 -26.77
N PRO A 776 5.52 61.21 -27.43
CA PRO A 776 6.80 60.64 -26.97
C PRO A 776 7.96 61.63 -27.03
N THR A 777 7.89 62.65 -27.90
CA THR A 777 9.00 63.59 -28.17
C THR A 777 8.73 65.07 -27.88
N LYS A 778 7.54 65.45 -27.39
CA LYS A 778 7.23 66.86 -27.11
C LYS A 778 6.06 67.02 -26.14
N THR A 779 5.98 68.18 -25.48
CA THR A 779 4.80 68.59 -24.72
C THR A 779 3.64 68.94 -25.66
N LEU A 780 2.45 68.41 -25.37
CA LEU A 780 1.23 68.69 -26.13
C LEU A 780 0.65 70.06 -25.75
N LYS A 781 0.17 70.83 -26.73
CA LYS A 781 -0.62 72.05 -26.50
C LYS A 781 -2.11 71.72 -26.48
N ASP A 782 -2.92 72.43 -25.69
CA ASP A 782 -4.36 72.16 -25.58
C ASP A 782 -5.09 72.07 -26.91
N LYS A 783 -4.85 73.02 -27.83
CA LYS A 783 -5.46 73.00 -29.17
C LYS A 783 -5.18 71.71 -29.97
N GLN A 784 -4.05 71.05 -29.72
CA GLN A 784 -3.71 69.78 -30.39
C GLN A 784 -4.49 68.62 -29.76
N VAL A 785 -4.57 68.59 -28.43
CA VAL A 785 -5.33 67.59 -27.68
C VAL A 785 -6.83 67.69 -28.01
N ASP A 786 -7.39 68.89 -27.97
CA ASP A 786 -8.83 69.11 -28.21
C ASP A 786 -9.23 68.72 -29.63
N LYS A 787 -8.33 68.90 -30.62
CA LYS A 787 -8.57 68.47 -32.01
C LYS A 787 -8.70 66.95 -32.10
N GLU A 788 -7.78 66.21 -31.48
CA GLU A 788 -7.81 64.74 -31.51
C GLU A 788 -8.93 64.19 -30.62
N HIS A 789 -9.19 64.80 -29.47
CA HIS A 789 -10.31 64.45 -28.60
C HIS A 789 -11.65 64.57 -29.33
N LYS A 790 -11.89 65.67 -30.05
CA LYS A 790 -13.10 65.83 -30.89
C LYS A 790 -13.26 64.74 -31.95
N LYS A 791 -12.17 64.20 -32.50
CA LYS A 791 -12.25 63.07 -33.44
C LYS A 791 -12.74 61.79 -32.75
N VAL A 792 -12.25 61.53 -31.53
CA VAL A 792 -12.73 60.40 -30.72
C VAL A 792 -14.23 60.56 -30.46
N LEU A 793 -14.66 61.73 -29.99
CA LEU A 793 -16.07 62.00 -29.71
C LEU A 793 -16.97 61.78 -30.94
N ALA A 794 -16.57 62.34 -32.09
CA ALA A 794 -17.30 62.16 -33.35
C ALA A 794 -17.31 60.70 -33.84
N SER A 795 -16.28 59.91 -33.52
CA SER A 795 -16.24 58.48 -33.83
C SER A 795 -17.26 57.72 -32.97
N LEU A 796 -17.33 58.03 -31.67
CA LEU A 796 -18.26 57.38 -30.75
C LEU A 796 -19.73 57.67 -31.10
N GLU A 797 -20.08 58.94 -31.37
CA GLU A 797 -21.43 59.33 -31.82
C GLU A 797 -21.85 58.62 -33.12
N LYS A 798 -20.88 58.29 -33.98
CA LYS A 798 -21.14 57.61 -35.26
C LYS A 798 -21.32 56.10 -35.10
N LEU A 799 -20.60 55.48 -34.17
CA LEU A 799 -20.52 54.02 -34.03
C LEU A 799 -21.48 53.45 -33.00
N LEU A 800 -21.86 54.24 -31.98
CA LEU A 800 -22.61 53.77 -30.83
C LEU A 800 -23.86 54.63 -30.59
N PRO A 801 -24.95 54.06 -30.04
CA PRO A 801 -26.18 54.79 -29.74
C PRO A 801 -26.02 55.62 -28.46
N ILE A 802 -25.21 56.68 -28.53
CA ILE A 802 -24.82 57.48 -27.36
C ILE A 802 -24.96 58.99 -27.58
N ARG A 803 -24.91 59.75 -26.48
CA ARG A 803 -24.74 61.21 -26.43
C ARG A 803 -23.74 61.61 -25.32
N PHE A 804 -23.32 62.87 -25.29
CA PHE A 804 -22.37 63.41 -24.30
C PHE A 804 -23.02 64.36 -23.29
#